data_AF-A0AA39V735-F1
#
_entry.id   AF-A0AA39V735-F1
#
_cell.length_a   1.000
_cell.length_b   1.000
_cell.length_c   1.000
_cell.angle_alpha   90.00
_cell.angle_beta   90.00
_cell.angle_gamma   90.00
#
_symmetry.space_group_name_H-M   'P 1'
#
loop_
_entity.id
_entity.type
_entity.pdbx_description
1 polymer ?
#
loop_
_entity_poly.entity_id
_entity_poly.type
_entity_poly.pdbx_seq_one_letter_code
_entity_poly.pdbx_strand_id
1 'polypeptide(L)'
;MSIAVDARLGLWPDHNRSLINRYQVLATDFWSSFMLGVVVASLTITNPYVFKILNNFLIWVGAAWRRLNTSEPPSGEPGITTSLLRPPSGNCQISSPEEAEHLNSPDAESGPSSGDHNVPVNEALYSDAAVSNEQNVQAPGLQNGSTFNPAPGNIRHSQYGTETISDILGISRDSREGASNLIKYSLDGLKKQSRSPDILVVVVLTIFFGLFVGYVVASTFSTKIASDRAGLASSQYCGIWQFDDKAGKEAADRDDLYNYQKEARASQYARTCYNPPNPDDPFSCRIFYNQSIAFDTKTDQPCPFASSELCSGGLYSAVSFDTGLIDASVIGVNAPVTHKFRRTTSCSPLNMSKPYIVSSEGTNNTDYHYYYGRKDDIEYTFNTSGRPFDWLVPVYSVNTYISSLYPKWDYWRPIAELRQPIGSTLTIMFISSMHIYHAERSFDPIFYADEPRYFENRRDPLYYNSDPRARVLACVDKSEVCSSDGKHCWSMTATLPEQESLPRAYWLMKWSLENSNIYDSIKWRLGTALLAQESVSQFVSLPLPSNQWQIEASQLFATSLARVQYDALGIATGEDRQRPGYKERTPDEAKGHLCGIYKFKSPDYTNINLVAFIGLNLLAIAIIILSLNASTIGLLPKSEKDEKASTRTLVVGFLVNKTVDLIFLIIAGIWSSIKFIRRKSKECYRNRNARHGVNSGSAGPGN
;
A
#
# COMPACT_ATOMS: atom_id res chain seq x y z
N MET A 1 18.35 -5.89 15.08
CA MET A 1 18.55 -4.41 15.00
C MET A 1 17.29 -3.81 14.41
N SER A 2 16.58 -2.96 15.15
CA SER A 2 15.50 -2.15 14.58
C SER A 2 16.15 -1.00 13.81
N ILE A 3 15.87 -0.88 12.50
CA ILE A 3 16.26 0.31 11.75
C ILE A 3 15.36 1.44 12.25
N ALA A 4 15.91 2.33 13.07
CA ALA A 4 15.20 3.53 13.48
C ALA A 4 15.09 4.46 12.26
N VAL A 5 13.93 4.40 11.59
CA VAL A 5 13.62 5.29 10.46
C VAL A 5 13.08 6.60 11.03
N ASP A 6 13.92 7.65 11.02
CA ASP A 6 13.46 9.00 11.37
C ASP A 6 12.43 9.47 10.32
N ALA A 7 11.28 9.97 10.75
CA ALA A 7 10.27 10.52 9.84
C ALA A 7 10.41 12.03 9.67
N ARG A 8 10.07 12.53 8.47
CA ARG A 8 10.02 13.96 8.18
C ARG A 8 8.73 14.55 8.77
N LEU A 9 8.85 15.12 9.96
CA LEU A 9 7.75 15.83 10.61
C LEU A 9 7.34 17.09 9.84
N GLY A 10 6.05 17.44 9.91
CA GLY A 10 5.49 18.66 9.33
C GLY A 10 4.67 18.41 8.06
N LEU A 11 4.48 19.48 7.27
CA LEU A 11 3.68 19.45 6.05
C LEU A 11 4.41 18.71 4.93
N TRP A 12 3.71 17.77 4.29
CA TRP A 12 4.20 17.06 3.12
C TRP A 12 3.04 16.68 2.16
N PRO A 13 3.32 16.55 0.85
CA PRO A 13 2.35 16.07 -0.12
C PRO A 13 2.42 14.54 -0.28
N ASP A 14 1.29 13.85 -0.10
CA ASP A 14 1.10 12.46 -0.52
C ASP A 14 0.56 12.43 -1.95
N HIS A 15 1.44 12.11 -2.91
CA HIS A 15 1.09 12.15 -4.32
C HIS A 15 0.15 11.03 -4.76
N ASN A 16 -0.04 10.00 -3.92
CA ASN A 16 -1.01 8.91 -4.18
C ASN A 16 -2.45 9.29 -3.84
N ARG A 17 -2.67 10.43 -3.18
CA ARG A 17 -4.00 10.87 -2.74
C ARG A 17 -4.60 11.90 -3.69
N SER A 18 -5.93 11.99 -3.64
CA SER A 18 -6.69 13.06 -4.31
C SER A 18 -6.21 14.44 -3.90
N LEU A 19 -6.45 15.46 -4.73
CA LEU A 19 -5.98 16.84 -4.47
C LEU A 19 -6.38 17.38 -3.09
N ILE A 20 -7.58 17.06 -2.63
CA ILE A 20 -8.11 17.48 -1.31
C ILE A 20 -7.33 16.81 -0.16
N ASN A 21 -6.90 15.56 -0.35
CA ASN A 21 -6.22 14.76 0.66
C ASN A 21 -4.69 14.73 0.45
N ARG A 22 -4.16 15.48 -0.52
CA ARG A 22 -2.73 15.47 -0.84
C ARG A 22 -1.89 16.06 0.28
N TYR A 23 -2.32 17.16 0.89
CA TYR A 23 -1.54 17.86 1.91
C TYR A 23 -1.79 17.27 3.29
N GLN A 24 -0.78 16.59 3.82
CA GLN A 24 -0.80 15.97 5.14
C GLN A 24 0.19 16.67 6.07
N VAL A 25 -0.14 16.74 7.36
CA VAL A 25 0.80 17.12 8.41
C VAL A 25 1.13 15.88 9.21
N LEU A 26 2.37 15.41 9.08
CA LEU A 26 2.86 14.34 9.93
C LEU A 26 3.23 14.90 11.30
N ALA A 27 2.57 14.39 12.33
CA ALA A 27 2.77 14.79 13.71
C ALA A 27 3.01 13.56 14.60
N THR A 28 3.65 13.76 15.75
CA THR A 28 3.68 12.73 16.79
C THR A 28 2.26 12.51 17.33
N ASP A 29 1.99 11.35 17.92
CA ASP A 29 0.67 11.03 18.46
C ASP A 29 0.17 12.07 19.48
N PHE A 30 1.07 12.65 20.28
CA PHE A 30 0.75 13.77 21.17
C PHE A 30 0.22 15.00 20.40
N TRP A 31 0.96 15.46 19.40
CA TRP A 31 0.57 16.63 18.61
C TRP A 31 -0.66 16.35 17.75
N SER A 32 -0.79 15.12 17.26
CA SER A 32 -1.96 14.69 16.52
C SER A 32 -3.23 14.75 17.38
N SER A 33 -3.15 14.20 18.60
CA SER A 33 -4.22 14.25 19.59
C SER A 33 -4.57 15.68 20.00
N PHE A 34 -3.56 16.55 20.16
CA PHE A 34 -3.78 17.97 20.43
C PHE A 34 -4.55 18.65 19.29
N MET A 35 -4.14 18.47 18.05
CA MET A 35 -4.79 19.06 16.88
C MET A 35 -6.23 18.54 16.70
N LEU A 36 -6.46 17.25 16.94
CA LEU A 36 -7.80 16.68 16.97
C LEU A 36 -8.65 17.30 18.09
N GLY A 37 -8.07 17.46 19.28
CA GLY A 37 -8.69 18.14 20.41
C GLY A 37 -9.09 19.58 20.10
N VAL A 38 -8.25 20.32 19.37
CA VAL A 38 -8.57 21.70 18.90
C VAL A 38 -9.81 21.70 18.00
N VAL A 39 -9.92 20.74 17.08
CA VAL A 39 -11.09 20.64 16.20
C VAL A 39 -12.35 20.27 16.99
N VAL A 40 -12.25 19.27 17.87
CA VAL A 40 -13.38 18.87 18.73
C VAL A 40 -13.82 20.01 19.64
N ALA A 41 -12.89 20.75 20.24
CA ALA A 41 -13.20 21.92 21.06
C ALA A 41 -13.87 23.02 20.23
N SER A 42 -13.36 23.29 19.02
CA SER A 42 -13.95 24.29 18.11
C SER A 42 -15.38 23.93 17.72
N LEU A 43 -15.65 22.67 17.36
CA LEU A 43 -17.00 22.19 17.06
C LEU A 43 -17.90 22.26 18.31
N THR A 44 -17.40 21.84 19.48
CA THR A 44 -18.18 21.88 20.73
C THR A 44 -18.57 23.30 21.13
N ILE A 45 -17.65 24.26 21.01
CA ILE A 45 -17.90 25.68 21.28
C ILE A 45 -18.94 26.24 20.30
N THR A 46 -18.98 25.75 19.05
CA THR A 46 -19.97 26.20 18.06
C THR A 46 -21.37 25.65 18.28
N ASN A 47 -21.50 24.53 18.99
CA ASN A 47 -22.78 23.84 19.19
C ASN A 47 -23.93 24.75 19.69
N PRO A 48 -23.76 25.56 20.77
CA PRO A 48 -24.82 26.48 21.21
C PRO A 48 -25.20 27.53 20.15
N TYR A 49 -24.25 27.95 19.31
CA TYR A 49 -24.51 28.91 18.22
C TYR A 49 -25.29 28.25 17.08
N VAL A 50 -25.00 26.99 16.76
CA VAL A 50 -25.77 26.20 15.80
C VAL A 50 -27.21 26.06 16.28
N PHE A 51 -27.43 25.69 17.55
CA PHE A 51 -28.78 25.61 18.13
C PHE A 51 -29.48 26.97 18.16
N LYS A 52 -28.76 28.05 18.46
CA LYS A 52 -29.31 29.41 18.43
C LYS A 52 -29.76 29.81 17.02
N ILE A 53 -28.94 29.51 16.01
CA ILE A 53 -29.27 29.73 14.60
C ILE A 53 -30.51 28.90 14.21
N LEU A 54 -30.55 27.62 14.55
CA LEU A 54 -31.69 26.72 14.30
C LEU A 54 -32.96 27.19 14.98
N ASN A 55 -32.89 27.58 16.25
CA ASN A 55 -34.05 28.04 16.99
C ASN A 55 -34.60 29.34 16.39
N ASN A 56 -33.72 30.30 16.09
CA ASN A 56 -34.11 31.54 15.41
C ASN A 56 -34.71 31.26 14.03
N PHE A 57 -34.16 30.29 13.30
CA PHE A 57 -34.68 29.81 12.03
C PHE A 57 -36.10 29.24 12.17
N LEU A 58 -36.34 28.34 13.13
CA LEU A 58 -37.66 27.74 13.36
C LEU A 58 -38.71 28.77 13.77
N ILE A 59 -38.36 29.69 14.68
CA ILE A 59 -39.24 30.79 15.09
C ILE A 59 -39.62 31.64 13.88
N TRP A 60 -38.63 31.99 13.06
CA TRP A 60 -38.82 32.84 11.91
C TRP A 60 -39.65 32.14 10.81
N VAL A 61 -39.38 30.86 10.50
CA VAL A 61 -40.19 30.05 9.56
C VAL A 61 -41.64 29.95 10.06
N GLY A 62 -41.85 29.73 11.35
CA GLY A 62 -43.19 29.72 11.94
C GLY A 62 -43.92 31.07 11.86
N ALA A 63 -43.19 32.20 11.89
CA ALA A 63 -43.75 33.53 11.69
C ALA A 63 -44.07 33.81 10.21
N ALA A 64 -43.19 33.40 9.29
CA ALA A 64 -43.39 33.52 7.85
C ALA A 64 -44.58 32.67 7.37
N TRP A 65 -44.68 31.42 7.85
CA TRP A 65 -45.82 30.55 7.56
C TRP A 65 -47.12 31.18 8.06
N ARG A 66 -47.16 31.71 9.29
CA ARG A 66 -48.36 32.42 9.79
C ARG A 66 -48.77 33.58 8.89
N ARG A 67 -47.83 34.36 8.37
CA ARG A 67 -48.13 35.48 7.45
C ARG A 67 -48.71 35.02 6.12
N LEU A 68 -48.24 33.89 5.57
CA LEU A 68 -48.77 33.33 4.34
C LEU A 68 -50.20 32.79 4.54
N ASN A 69 -50.48 32.19 5.70
CA ASN A 69 -51.80 31.63 6.02
C ASN A 69 -52.85 32.67 6.45
N THR A 70 -52.46 33.90 6.81
CA THR A 70 -53.41 34.98 7.18
C THR A 70 -53.88 35.84 6.00
N SER A 71 -53.65 35.41 4.76
CA SER A 71 -54.26 36.07 3.60
C SER A 71 -55.73 35.66 3.49
N GLU A 72 -56.62 36.51 4.01
CA GLU A 72 -58.08 36.37 3.85
C GLU A 72 -58.46 36.30 2.36
N PRO A 73 -59.41 35.43 1.97
CA PRO A 73 -60.00 35.50 0.63
C PRO A 73 -60.77 36.83 0.47
N PRO A 74 -60.66 37.52 -0.68
CA PRO A 74 -61.39 38.76 -0.90
C PRO A 74 -62.90 38.50 -0.92
N SER A 75 -63.61 39.18 -0.02
CA SER A 75 -65.06 39.15 0.13
C SER A 75 -65.77 39.96 -0.97
N GLY A 76 -66.73 39.31 -1.64
CA GLY A 76 -67.73 39.91 -2.54
C GLY A 76 -69.13 39.48 -2.11
N GLU A 77 -70.08 40.41 -2.24
CA GLU A 77 -71.32 40.61 -1.48
C GLU A 77 -72.58 39.86 -2.07
N PRO A 78 -73.87 40.15 -1.72
CA PRO A 78 -74.73 39.24 -0.95
C PRO A 78 -76.04 38.75 -1.64
N GLY A 79 -76.72 37.78 -1.02
CA GLY A 79 -78.19 37.67 -0.99
C GLY A 79 -78.86 36.48 -1.70
N ILE A 80 -79.63 35.68 -0.95
CA ILE A 80 -81.10 35.49 -1.05
C ILE A 80 -81.55 34.22 -0.30
N THR A 81 -82.63 34.43 0.46
CA THR A 81 -83.45 33.58 1.32
C THR A 81 -84.11 32.35 0.69
N THR A 82 -84.40 31.36 1.56
CA THR A 82 -85.56 30.40 1.70
C THR A 82 -85.09 28.94 1.81
N SER A 83 -85.74 27.98 2.47
CA SER A 83 -86.68 27.89 3.60
C SER A 83 -86.87 26.39 3.90
N LEU A 84 -87.06 25.98 5.17
CA LEU A 84 -87.88 24.85 5.65
C LEU A 84 -87.72 23.44 5.02
N LEU A 85 -87.25 22.45 5.80
CA LEU A 85 -88.12 21.43 6.43
C LEU A 85 -87.32 20.48 7.34
N ARG A 86 -88.00 20.05 8.40
CA ARG A 86 -87.56 19.27 9.57
C ARG A 86 -88.27 17.88 9.50
N PRO A 87 -88.16 17.01 10.51
CA PRO A 87 -87.26 15.85 10.70
C PRO A 87 -88.02 14.49 10.52
N PRO A 88 -87.57 13.32 11.03
CA PRO A 88 -87.67 13.05 12.47
C PRO A 88 -86.55 12.21 13.12
N SER A 89 -86.64 12.26 14.44
CA SER A 89 -86.00 11.58 15.56
C SER A 89 -85.75 10.06 15.49
N GLY A 90 -84.76 9.61 16.26
CA GLY A 90 -84.70 8.26 16.83
C GLY A 90 -83.53 8.05 17.79
N ASN A 91 -83.79 8.16 19.10
CA ASN A 91 -82.93 7.65 20.18
C ASN A 91 -83.03 6.11 20.22
N CYS A 92 -81.94 5.40 20.57
CA CYS A 92 -82.00 4.35 21.58
C CYS A 92 -80.61 3.92 22.08
N GLN A 93 -80.65 3.32 23.27
CA GLN A 93 -79.61 3.10 24.26
C GLN A 93 -79.07 1.65 24.25
N ILE A 94 -77.88 1.47 24.85
CA ILE A 94 -77.40 0.28 25.60
C ILE A 94 -77.06 -1.01 24.83
N SER A 95 -75.79 -1.46 24.92
CA SER A 95 -75.34 -2.68 25.63
C SER A 95 -73.90 -3.07 25.27
N SER A 96 -73.08 -3.36 26.29
CA SER A 96 -71.94 -4.30 26.21
C SER A 96 -72.49 -5.74 26.28
N PRO A 97 -71.72 -6.82 26.00
CA PRO A 97 -70.60 -7.22 26.88
C PRO A 97 -69.43 -8.00 26.22
N GLU A 98 -68.39 -8.16 27.03
CA GLU A 98 -67.58 -9.37 27.29
C GLU A 98 -66.63 -10.04 26.28
N GLU A 99 -65.51 -10.44 26.92
CA GLU A 99 -64.60 -11.57 26.71
C GLU A 99 -63.59 -11.55 25.55
N ALA A 100 -62.39 -12.11 25.67
CA ALA A 100 -61.46 -12.47 26.75
C ALA A 100 -60.28 -13.23 26.09
N GLU A 101 -59.24 -13.48 26.89
CA GLU A 101 -58.09 -14.39 26.70
C GLU A 101 -56.82 -13.81 26.05
N HIS A 102 -55.76 -13.51 26.83
CA HIS A 102 -54.87 -14.35 27.69
C HIS A 102 -53.74 -14.99 26.87
N LEU A 103 -52.49 -15.19 27.32
CA LEU A 103 -51.59 -14.66 28.35
C LEU A 103 -50.26 -15.42 28.11
N ASN A 104 -49.11 -14.82 28.47
CA ASN A 104 -47.97 -15.44 29.18
C ASN A 104 -46.61 -14.82 28.80
N SER A 105 -46.12 -14.04 29.77
CA SER A 105 -44.70 -13.90 30.17
C SER A 105 -44.44 -14.97 31.26
N PRO A 106 -43.29 -15.02 32.00
CA PRO A 106 -41.99 -14.35 31.86
C PRO A 106 -40.80 -15.34 32.07
N ASP A 107 -39.55 -14.86 32.10
CA ASP A 107 -38.69 -14.94 33.31
C ASP A 107 -37.24 -14.53 33.05
N ALA A 108 -36.67 -13.91 34.08
CA ALA A 108 -35.29 -13.49 34.24
C ALA A 108 -34.63 -14.36 35.31
N GLU A 109 -33.33 -14.68 35.20
CA GLU A 109 -32.41 -14.77 36.36
C GLU A 109 -30.93 -14.96 35.96
N SER A 110 -30.09 -14.72 36.98
CA SER A 110 -28.65 -14.50 37.13
C SER A 110 -27.65 -15.66 36.85
N GLY A 111 -26.34 -15.33 36.78
CA GLY A 111 -25.15 -16.23 36.62
C GLY A 111 -24.88 -17.23 37.77
N PRO A 112 -23.67 -17.86 37.98
CA PRO A 112 -22.29 -17.44 37.65
C PRO A 112 -21.24 -18.55 37.26
N SER A 113 -19.97 -18.12 37.08
CA SER A 113 -18.64 -18.74 37.39
C SER A 113 -18.14 -20.12 36.87
N SER A 114 -16.92 -20.07 36.31
CA SER A 114 -15.70 -20.91 36.50
C SER A 114 -15.69 -22.42 36.20
N GLY A 115 -14.62 -22.87 35.52
CA GLY A 115 -14.11 -24.25 35.61
C GLY A 115 -13.14 -24.66 34.50
N ASP A 116 -11.86 -24.73 34.83
CA ASP A 116 -10.80 -25.41 34.08
C ASP A 116 -11.13 -26.90 33.84
N HIS A 117 -10.70 -27.47 32.71
CA HIS A 117 -9.93 -28.72 32.67
C HIS A 117 -9.43 -29.06 31.27
N ASN A 118 -8.51 -30.01 31.25
CA ASN A 118 -7.38 -30.15 30.35
C ASN A 118 -7.39 -31.60 29.83
N VAL A 119 -6.76 -31.81 28.67
CA VAL A 119 -6.24 -33.10 28.14
C VAL A 119 -7.26 -34.12 27.54
N PRO A 120 -6.80 -35.13 26.74
CA PRO A 120 -7.04 -35.21 25.29
C PRO A 120 -7.76 -36.53 24.91
N VAL A 121 -7.85 -36.90 23.62
CA VAL A 121 -7.65 -38.27 23.10
C VAL A 121 -7.94 -38.33 21.59
N ASN A 122 -7.15 -39.18 20.94
CA ASN A 122 -7.07 -39.57 19.53
C ASN A 122 -8.30 -40.30 18.96
N GLU A 123 -8.17 -40.58 17.65
CA GLU A 123 -8.70 -41.70 16.85
C GLU A 123 -9.98 -41.48 16.01
N ALA A 124 -9.71 -41.16 14.73
CA ALA A 124 -10.04 -41.93 13.51
C ALA A 124 -11.41 -42.64 13.39
N LEU A 125 -12.11 -42.41 12.25
CA LEU A 125 -12.44 -43.43 11.23
C LEU A 125 -13.31 -42.91 10.06
N TYR A 126 -12.81 -43.17 8.83
CA TYR A 126 -13.46 -43.64 7.58
C TYR A 126 -14.82 -43.06 7.10
N SER A 127 -14.90 -42.48 5.89
CA SER A 127 -15.27 -43.08 4.56
C SER A 127 -16.46 -42.27 3.99
N ASP A 128 -16.76 -42.08 2.70
CA ASP A 128 -16.46 -42.76 1.43
C ASP A 128 -16.86 -41.88 0.22
N ALA A 129 -16.19 -42.11 -0.92
CA ALA A 129 -16.69 -42.23 -2.31
C ALA A 129 -17.26 -41.08 -3.21
N ALA A 130 -17.03 -41.33 -4.53
CA ALA A 130 -17.65 -40.86 -5.78
C ALA A 130 -17.04 -39.62 -6.48
N VAL A 131 -16.37 -39.69 -7.64
CA VAL A 131 -16.73 -40.11 -9.04
C VAL A 131 -17.44 -39.01 -9.87
N SER A 132 -16.74 -38.50 -10.90
CA SER A 132 -17.20 -38.00 -12.22
C SER A 132 -15.98 -37.29 -12.87
N ASN A 133 -15.45 -37.56 -14.07
CA ASN A 133 -15.93 -37.94 -15.41
C ASN A 133 -16.62 -36.80 -16.18
N GLU A 134 -15.88 -36.09 -17.06
CA GLU A 134 -16.34 -35.30 -18.22
C GLU A 134 -15.09 -34.82 -19.00
N GLN A 135 -14.74 -35.38 -20.17
CA GLN A 135 -15.21 -35.12 -21.54
C GLN A 135 -14.81 -33.77 -22.20
N ASN A 136 -13.88 -33.90 -23.16
CA ASN A 136 -13.86 -33.30 -24.52
C ASN A 136 -14.59 -31.98 -24.79
N VAL A 137 -13.86 -30.95 -25.23
CA VAL A 137 -14.30 -30.04 -26.30
C VAL A 137 -13.12 -29.66 -27.21
N GLN A 138 -13.35 -29.85 -28.52
CA GLN A 138 -12.47 -29.54 -29.65
C GLN A 138 -12.41 -28.05 -30.00
N ALA A 139 -11.35 -27.68 -30.72
CA ALA A 139 -11.05 -26.40 -31.38
C ALA A 139 -12.15 -25.92 -32.36
N PRO A 140 -12.08 -24.65 -32.85
CA PRO A 140 -11.27 -24.29 -34.03
C PRO A 140 -10.55 -22.92 -33.84
N GLY A 141 -9.53 -22.48 -34.57
CA GLY A 141 -9.18 -22.64 -35.98
C GLY A 141 -9.53 -21.34 -36.75
N LEU A 142 -8.56 -20.79 -37.53
CA LEU A 142 -8.61 -19.66 -38.50
C LEU A 142 -8.20 -18.27 -37.96
N GLN A 143 -7.57 -17.36 -38.71
CA GLN A 143 -6.66 -17.36 -39.87
C GLN A 143 -6.19 -15.89 -40.06
N ASN A 144 -4.96 -15.73 -40.55
CA ASN A 144 -4.34 -14.62 -41.29
C ASN A 144 -5.13 -13.32 -41.62
N GLY A 145 -4.42 -12.18 -41.60
CA GLY A 145 -4.74 -11.06 -42.50
C GLY A 145 -4.09 -9.69 -42.22
N SER A 146 -2.99 -9.39 -42.93
CA SER A 146 -2.64 -8.09 -43.58
C SER A 146 -2.65 -6.78 -42.77
N THR A 147 -1.49 -6.15 -42.50
CA THR A 147 -0.83 -5.10 -43.32
C THR A 147 -1.72 -3.93 -43.76
N PHE A 148 -1.52 -2.75 -43.17
CA PHE A 148 -1.77 -1.46 -43.84
C PHE A 148 -0.82 -0.38 -43.28
N ASN A 149 0.10 0.09 -44.14
CA ASN A 149 0.76 1.40 -44.02
C ASN A 149 -0.11 2.42 -44.78
N PRO A 150 -0.14 3.69 -44.32
CA PRO A 150 0.38 4.72 -45.21
C PRO A 150 1.23 5.79 -44.50
N ALA A 151 2.15 6.34 -45.28
CA ALA A 151 3.04 7.46 -44.97
C ALA A 151 2.32 8.83 -45.14
N PRO A 152 3.02 9.98 -45.21
CA PRO A 152 3.26 10.86 -44.07
C PRO A 152 2.58 12.23 -44.23
N GLY A 153 1.99 12.73 -43.13
CA GLY A 153 1.38 14.06 -43.07
C GLY A 153 2.26 15.06 -42.32
N ASN A 154 2.94 15.91 -43.08
CA ASN A 154 3.57 17.15 -42.63
C ASN A 154 2.48 18.14 -42.16
N ILE A 155 2.68 18.91 -41.08
CA ILE A 155 2.24 20.32 -40.88
C ILE A 155 2.43 20.82 -39.42
N ARG A 156 3.19 21.93 -39.34
CA ARG A 156 3.15 23.08 -38.40
C ARG A 156 3.63 22.96 -36.94
N HIS A 157 4.71 23.72 -36.72
CA HIS A 157 5.04 24.46 -35.50
C HIS A 157 3.81 25.09 -34.83
N SER A 158 3.66 24.87 -33.52
CA SER A 158 2.80 25.62 -32.63
C SER A 158 3.60 26.05 -31.40
N GLN A 159 3.54 27.35 -31.13
CA GLN A 159 4.24 28.09 -30.09
C GLN A 159 3.80 27.64 -28.68
N TYR A 160 4.76 27.67 -27.75
CA TYR A 160 4.54 27.54 -26.31
C TYR A 160 3.65 28.68 -25.80
N GLY A 161 2.42 28.34 -25.43
CA GLY A 161 1.54 29.18 -24.62
C GLY A 161 1.74 28.90 -23.13
N THR A 162 1.84 29.96 -22.34
CA THR A 162 1.84 29.91 -20.87
C THR A 162 0.46 29.45 -20.36
N GLU A 163 0.36 28.23 -19.86
CA GLU A 163 -0.86 27.71 -19.25
C GLU A 163 -1.17 28.43 -17.93
N THR A 164 -2.40 28.91 -17.80
CA THR A 164 -2.92 29.52 -16.57
C THR A 164 -3.52 28.47 -15.65
N ILE A 165 -3.54 28.76 -14.33
CA ILE A 165 -4.07 27.93 -13.23
C ILE A 165 -5.50 27.39 -13.47
N SER A 166 -6.25 27.93 -14.44
CA SER A 166 -7.56 27.44 -14.87
C SER A 166 -7.54 26.06 -15.54
N ASP A 167 -6.48 25.74 -16.26
CA ASP A 167 -6.48 24.60 -17.19
C ASP A 167 -6.10 23.30 -16.46
N ILE A 168 -5.40 23.41 -15.33
CA ILE A 168 -4.97 22.30 -14.47
C ILE A 168 -6.13 21.72 -13.62
N LEU A 169 -7.24 22.47 -13.45
CA LEU A 169 -8.34 22.06 -12.57
C LEU A 169 -9.41 21.18 -13.23
N GLY A 170 -9.31 20.86 -14.53
CA GLY A 170 -10.25 19.96 -15.20
C GLY A 170 -11.73 20.39 -15.10
N ILE A 171 -11.99 21.66 -14.82
CA ILE A 171 -13.34 22.23 -14.84
C ILE A 171 -13.59 22.58 -16.30
N SER A 172 -14.51 21.87 -16.97
CA SER A 172 -14.83 22.18 -18.36
C SER A 172 -15.17 23.66 -18.49
N ARG A 173 -14.75 24.29 -19.59
CA ARG A 173 -15.03 25.69 -19.88
C ARG A 173 -16.54 25.98 -19.79
N ASP A 174 -17.36 24.99 -20.15
CA ASP A 174 -18.82 25.01 -20.02
C ASP A 174 -19.31 25.01 -18.57
N SER A 175 -18.60 24.38 -17.63
CA SER A 175 -18.97 24.39 -16.20
C SER A 175 -18.62 25.73 -15.52
N ARG A 176 -17.57 26.43 -15.99
CA ARG A 176 -17.25 27.79 -15.54
C ARG A 176 -18.20 28.83 -16.12
N GLU A 177 -18.55 28.72 -17.39
CA GLU A 177 -19.59 29.57 -17.98
C GLU A 177 -20.96 29.27 -17.38
N GLY A 178 -21.27 28.00 -17.09
CA GLY A 178 -22.48 27.59 -16.37
C GLY A 178 -22.56 28.19 -14.97
N ALA A 179 -21.53 28.06 -14.13
CA ALA A 179 -21.52 28.63 -12.78
C ALA A 179 -21.48 30.16 -12.80
N SER A 180 -20.71 30.76 -13.73
CA SER A 180 -20.67 32.21 -13.91
C SER A 180 -22.02 32.76 -14.36
N ASN A 181 -22.69 32.11 -15.33
CA ASN A 181 -24.00 32.51 -15.81
C ASN A 181 -25.10 32.22 -14.79
N LEU A 182 -25.00 31.16 -13.98
CA LEU A 182 -25.94 30.91 -12.88
C LEU A 182 -25.82 31.97 -11.78
N ILE A 183 -24.59 32.36 -11.42
CA ILE A 183 -24.32 33.44 -10.47
C ILE A 183 -24.76 34.78 -11.06
N LYS A 184 -24.54 35.03 -12.36
CA LYS A 184 -24.97 36.25 -13.05
C LYS A 184 -26.50 36.33 -13.18
N TYR A 185 -27.18 35.23 -13.49
CA TYR A 185 -28.65 35.15 -13.49
C TYR A 185 -29.23 35.33 -12.09
N SER A 186 -28.57 34.76 -11.08
CA SER A 186 -28.97 34.94 -9.67
C SER A 186 -28.78 36.39 -9.24
N LEU A 187 -27.66 37.03 -9.60
CA LEU A 187 -27.36 38.41 -9.26
C LEU A 187 -28.18 39.44 -10.06
N ASP A 188 -28.48 39.16 -11.34
CA ASP A 188 -29.32 40.03 -12.17
C ASP A 188 -30.81 39.86 -11.82
N GLY A 189 -31.24 38.66 -11.41
CA GLY A 189 -32.53 38.43 -10.76
C GLY A 189 -32.67 39.18 -9.43
N LEU A 190 -31.60 39.21 -8.62
CA LEU A 190 -31.56 39.99 -7.38
C LEU A 190 -31.54 41.50 -7.61
N LYS A 191 -31.04 41.99 -8.75
CA LYS A 191 -31.01 43.43 -9.10
C LYS A 191 -32.33 43.96 -9.66
N LYS A 192 -33.11 43.14 -10.39
CA LYS A 192 -34.31 43.62 -11.10
C LYS A 192 -35.61 43.49 -10.29
N GLN A 193 -35.57 42.80 -9.15
CA GLN A 193 -36.74 42.51 -8.32
C GLN A 193 -36.62 43.09 -6.91
N SER A 194 -36.29 44.38 -6.83
CA SER A 194 -36.06 45.14 -5.59
C SER A 194 -37.34 45.47 -4.82
N ARG A 195 -38.29 44.53 -4.63
CA ARG A 195 -39.45 44.80 -3.76
C ARG A 195 -40.14 43.61 -3.06
N SER A 196 -39.79 42.35 -3.30
CA SER A 196 -40.33 41.26 -2.46
C SER A 196 -39.30 40.82 -1.38
N PRO A 197 -39.62 40.95 -0.08
CA PRO A 197 -38.76 40.47 1.01
C PRO A 197 -38.57 38.95 1.00
N ASP A 198 -39.37 38.21 0.24
CA ASP A 198 -39.43 36.74 0.24
C ASP A 198 -38.24 36.07 -0.46
N ILE A 199 -37.63 36.70 -1.48
CA ILE A 199 -36.49 36.11 -2.21
C ILE A 199 -35.21 36.16 -1.38
N LEU A 200 -34.93 37.31 -0.76
CA LEU A 200 -33.78 37.48 0.15
C LEU A 200 -33.84 36.46 1.29
N VAL A 201 -35.06 36.24 1.78
CA VAL A 201 -35.39 35.27 2.81
C VAL A 201 -35.04 33.85 2.37
N VAL A 202 -35.50 33.39 1.20
CA VAL A 202 -35.22 32.02 0.72
C VAL A 202 -33.72 31.79 0.55
N VAL A 203 -32.98 32.80 0.06
CA VAL A 203 -31.51 32.73 -0.07
C VAL A 203 -30.84 32.55 1.30
N VAL A 204 -31.24 33.35 2.30
CA VAL A 204 -30.71 33.26 3.66
C VAL A 204 -31.04 31.92 4.32
N LEU A 205 -32.27 31.41 4.14
CA LEU A 205 -32.68 30.09 4.66
C LEU A 205 -31.85 28.95 4.07
N THR A 206 -31.61 29.00 2.76
CA THR A 206 -30.81 28.00 2.05
C THR A 206 -29.36 27.99 2.56
N ILE A 207 -28.79 29.16 2.84
CA ILE A 207 -27.45 29.29 3.41
C ILE A 207 -27.37 28.70 4.82
N PHE A 208 -28.32 29.02 5.71
CA PHE A 208 -28.30 28.50 7.08
C PHE A 208 -28.53 26.99 7.16
N PHE A 209 -29.47 26.45 6.37
CA PHE A 209 -29.67 25.01 6.28
C PHE A 209 -28.43 24.30 5.71
N GLY A 210 -27.82 24.87 4.66
CA GLY A 210 -26.56 24.36 4.11
C GLY A 210 -25.41 24.35 5.12
N LEU A 211 -25.29 25.37 5.96
CA LEU A 211 -24.29 25.42 7.04
C LEU A 211 -24.56 24.41 8.15
N PHE A 212 -25.82 24.18 8.51
CA PHE A 212 -26.19 23.15 9.49
C PHE A 212 -25.87 21.74 8.98
N VAL A 213 -26.29 21.41 7.76
CA VAL A 213 -25.94 20.14 7.12
C VAL A 213 -24.42 20.01 7.00
N GLY A 214 -23.74 21.08 6.57
CA GLY A 214 -22.28 21.15 6.51
C GLY A 214 -21.62 20.89 7.86
N TYR A 215 -22.16 21.41 8.96
CA TYR A 215 -21.67 21.18 10.32
C TYR A 215 -21.85 19.73 10.78
N VAL A 216 -23.03 19.13 10.55
CA VAL A 216 -23.27 17.72 10.91
C VAL A 216 -22.32 16.80 10.13
N VAL A 217 -22.19 17.03 8.83
CA VAL A 217 -21.23 16.31 7.97
C VAL A 217 -19.80 16.52 8.49
N ALA A 218 -19.40 17.77 8.72
CA ALA A 218 -18.10 18.13 9.30
C ALA A 218 -17.79 17.40 10.63
N SER A 219 -18.77 17.30 11.53
CA SER A 219 -18.65 16.58 12.79
C SER A 219 -18.38 15.10 12.57
N THR A 220 -19.08 14.45 11.64
CA THR A 220 -18.80 13.05 11.29
C THR A 220 -17.43 12.87 10.64
N PHE A 221 -17.01 13.83 9.80
CA PHE A 221 -15.69 13.84 9.16
C PHE A 221 -14.54 14.15 10.12
N SER A 222 -14.80 14.66 11.33
CA SER A 222 -13.74 14.95 12.31
C SER A 222 -12.93 13.71 12.69
N THR A 223 -13.57 12.54 12.69
CA THR A 223 -12.94 11.24 12.90
C THR A 223 -11.97 10.84 11.78
N LYS A 224 -12.11 11.43 10.58
CA LYS A 224 -11.27 11.17 9.39
C LYS A 224 -10.14 12.20 9.22
N ILE A 225 -9.97 13.12 10.17
CA ILE A 225 -8.85 14.09 10.15
C ILE A 225 -7.53 13.37 10.33
N ALA A 226 -7.48 12.44 11.27
CA ALA A 226 -6.40 11.46 11.36
C ALA A 226 -6.61 10.45 10.23
N SER A 227 -5.70 10.43 9.25
CA SER A 227 -5.87 9.59 8.07
C SER A 227 -5.18 8.24 8.23
N ASP A 228 -3.85 8.22 8.13
CA ASP A 228 -3.02 7.04 8.30
C ASP A 228 -1.77 7.39 9.12
N ARG A 229 -0.92 6.39 9.34
CA ARG A 229 0.38 6.53 9.99
C ARG A 229 1.54 6.52 9.00
N ALA A 230 1.27 6.92 7.76
CA ALA A 230 2.31 6.98 6.74
C ALA A 230 3.24 8.19 6.99
N GLY A 231 4.47 8.15 6.53
CA GLY A 231 5.38 9.28 6.65
C GLY A 231 6.47 9.20 5.61
N LEU A 232 7.15 10.32 5.37
CA LEU A 232 8.32 10.32 4.51
C LEU A 232 9.57 10.05 5.35
N ALA A 233 10.42 9.14 4.87
CA ALA A 233 11.71 8.88 5.49
C ALA A 233 12.57 10.15 5.48
N SER A 234 13.19 10.44 6.61
CA SER A 234 14.08 11.59 6.80
C SER A 234 15.49 11.09 7.09
N SER A 235 16.36 11.16 6.08
CA SER A 235 17.79 10.93 6.24
C SER A 235 18.56 12.01 5.50
N GLN A 236 19.73 12.39 6.03
CA GLN A 236 20.70 13.26 5.34
C GLN A 236 21.64 12.44 4.43
N TYR A 237 21.55 11.12 4.51
CA TYR A 237 22.51 10.18 3.96
C TYR A 237 21.85 9.15 3.03
N CYS A 238 20.65 9.46 2.57
CA CYS A 238 20.01 8.66 1.53
C CYS A 238 20.96 8.55 0.34
N GLY A 239 20.92 7.41 -0.33
CA GLY A 239 21.83 7.15 -1.43
C GLY A 239 22.03 5.68 -1.63
N ILE A 240 22.68 5.37 -2.74
CA ILE A 240 23.08 4.03 -3.10
C ILE A 240 24.48 3.83 -2.53
N TRP A 241 24.58 2.93 -1.57
CA TRP A 241 25.83 2.56 -0.92
C TRP A 241 26.15 1.14 -1.35
N GLN A 242 27.25 0.96 -2.05
CA GLN A 242 27.68 -0.34 -2.56
C GLN A 242 29.06 -0.70 -2.01
N PHE A 243 29.28 -1.99 -1.80
CA PHE A 243 30.58 -2.52 -1.42
C PHE A 243 31.62 -2.18 -2.50
N ASP A 244 32.81 -1.76 -2.07
CA ASP A 244 33.96 -1.57 -2.93
C ASP A 244 34.80 -2.85 -2.91
N ASP A 245 34.93 -3.54 -4.05
CA ASP A 245 35.72 -4.77 -4.18
C ASP A 245 37.19 -4.60 -3.73
N LYS A 246 37.67 -3.36 -3.66
CA LYS A 246 39.01 -3.00 -3.17
C LYS A 246 39.10 -2.84 -1.64
N ALA A 247 38.01 -3.03 -0.91
CA ALA A 247 37.96 -2.86 0.55
C ALA A 247 38.69 -3.96 1.35
N GLY A 248 39.16 -5.01 0.68
CA GLY A 248 39.91 -6.10 1.27
C GLY A 248 39.02 -7.24 1.79
N LYS A 249 39.66 -8.36 2.12
CA LYS A 249 38.98 -9.63 2.43
C LYS A 249 38.09 -9.56 3.67
N GLU A 250 38.55 -8.93 4.76
CA GLU A 250 37.74 -8.84 5.99
C GLU A 250 36.45 -8.04 5.76
N ALA A 251 36.51 -6.97 4.96
CA ALA A 251 35.33 -6.19 4.62
C ALA A 251 34.36 -7.00 3.74
N ALA A 252 34.88 -7.84 2.83
CA ALA A 252 34.08 -8.74 2.01
C ALA A 252 33.38 -9.81 2.86
N ASP A 253 34.10 -10.47 3.77
CA ASP A 253 33.50 -11.48 4.67
C ASP A 253 32.37 -10.86 5.55
N ARG A 254 32.53 -9.59 5.95
CA ARG A 254 31.47 -8.85 6.65
C ARG A 254 30.30 -8.49 5.73
N ASP A 255 30.57 -8.13 4.48
CA ASP A 255 29.55 -7.85 3.47
C ASP A 255 28.64 -9.05 3.24
N ASP A 256 29.23 -10.25 3.10
CA ASP A 256 28.50 -11.51 2.96
C ASP A 256 27.53 -11.73 4.14
N LEU A 257 28.00 -11.54 5.37
CA LEU A 257 27.17 -11.65 6.57
C LEU A 257 26.04 -10.60 6.58
N TYR A 258 26.33 -9.37 6.16
CA TYR A 258 25.31 -8.34 6.09
C TYR A 258 24.25 -8.64 5.03
N ASN A 259 24.66 -9.17 3.89
CA ASN A 259 23.75 -9.58 2.84
C ASN A 259 22.88 -10.77 3.25
N TYR A 260 23.46 -11.74 3.97
CA TYR A 260 22.72 -12.81 4.65
C TYR A 260 21.63 -12.24 5.56
N GLN A 261 21.95 -11.26 6.41
CA GLN A 261 20.97 -10.64 7.32
C GLN A 261 19.87 -9.88 6.56
N LYS A 262 20.23 -9.16 5.50
CA LYS A 262 19.28 -8.42 4.65
C LYS A 262 18.34 -9.35 3.89
N GLU A 263 18.83 -10.49 3.43
CA GLU A 263 17.97 -11.52 2.84
C GLU A 263 17.07 -12.09 3.94
N ALA A 264 17.64 -12.56 5.06
CA ALA A 264 16.90 -13.30 6.07
C ALA A 264 15.71 -12.49 6.62
N ARG A 265 15.87 -11.17 6.81
CA ARG A 265 14.77 -10.28 7.18
C ARG A 265 13.71 -10.15 6.08
N ALA A 266 14.09 -10.12 4.81
CA ALA A 266 13.17 -10.03 3.68
C ALA A 266 12.37 -11.31 3.54
N SER A 267 13.01 -12.47 3.69
CA SER A 267 12.34 -13.77 3.69
C SER A 267 11.38 -13.93 4.86
N GLN A 268 11.81 -13.55 6.07
CA GLN A 268 10.93 -13.57 7.24
C GLN A 268 9.71 -12.68 7.02
N TYR A 269 9.91 -11.47 6.48
CA TYR A 269 8.81 -10.57 6.15
C TYR A 269 7.88 -11.16 5.08
N ALA A 270 8.42 -11.73 4.01
CA ALA A 270 7.61 -12.37 2.97
C ALA A 270 6.74 -13.49 3.56
N ARG A 271 7.32 -14.39 4.38
CA ARG A 271 6.59 -15.50 5.00
C ARG A 271 5.47 -15.02 5.93
N THR A 272 5.77 -14.04 6.77
CA THR A 272 4.82 -13.54 7.78
C THR A 272 3.77 -12.60 7.17
N CYS A 273 4.11 -11.83 6.13
CA CYS A 273 3.31 -10.68 5.70
C CYS A 273 2.83 -10.71 4.25
N TYR A 274 3.34 -11.55 3.36
CA TYR A 274 2.80 -11.63 1.99
C TYR A 274 1.57 -12.54 1.88
N ASN A 275 1.41 -13.46 2.84
CA ASN A 275 0.18 -14.23 3.02
C ASN A 275 -0.89 -13.37 3.72
N PRO A 276 -2.20 -13.60 3.49
CA PRO A 276 -3.26 -12.80 4.08
C PRO A 276 -3.11 -12.72 5.60
N PRO A 277 -3.43 -11.56 6.20
CA PRO A 277 -2.98 -11.23 7.54
C PRO A 277 -3.51 -12.23 8.57
N ASN A 278 -2.59 -12.85 9.29
CA ASN A 278 -2.93 -13.44 10.57
C ASN A 278 -3.41 -12.28 11.49
N PRO A 279 -4.64 -12.30 12.03
CA PRO A 279 -5.20 -11.19 12.79
C PRO A 279 -4.36 -10.78 14.01
N ASP A 280 -3.46 -11.67 14.45
CA ASP A 280 -2.80 -11.65 15.75
C ASP A 280 -1.51 -10.79 15.81
N ASP A 281 -0.93 -10.38 14.68
CA ASP A 281 0.22 -9.45 14.66
C ASP A 281 0.10 -8.35 13.60
N PRO A 282 -0.81 -7.38 13.81
CA PRO A 282 -1.03 -6.30 12.87
C PRO A 282 0.13 -5.31 12.80
N PHE A 283 1.10 -5.34 13.72
CA PHE A 283 2.17 -4.32 13.78
C PHE A 283 3.44 -4.72 13.04
N SER A 284 3.84 -5.99 13.05
CA SER A 284 5.07 -6.43 12.36
C SER A 284 5.00 -6.24 10.84
N CYS A 285 3.83 -6.38 10.25
CA CYS A 285 3.63 -6.22 8.80
C CYS A 285 3.45 -4.77 8.34
N ARG A 286 3.43 -3.78 9.25
CA ARG A 286 3.13 -2.36 8.94
C ARG A 286 4.36 -1.47 8.76
N ILE A 287 5.53 -2.01 8.43
CA ILE A 287 6.71 -1.18 8.18
C ILE A 287 6.65 -0.47 6.80
N PHE A 288 6.11 -1.14 5.79
CA PHE A 288 6.02 -0.62 4.42
C PHE A 288 4.68 0.07 4.17
N TYR A 289 4.65 0.98 3.20
CA TYR A 289 3.41 1.67 2.85
C TYR A 289 2.35 0.69 2.33
N ASN A 290 2.70 -0.15 1.35
CA ASN A 290 1.95 -1.35 1.01
C ASN A 290 2.63 -2.55 1.64
N GLN A 291 1.83 -3.45 2.21
CA GLN A 291 2.33 -4.62 2.93
C GLN A 291 3.03 -5.59 1.99
N SER A 292 2.45 -5.87 0.82
CA SER A 292 3.02 -6.79 -0.15
C SER A 292 2.95 -6.22 -1.56
N ILE A 293 3.82 -6.74 -2.42
CA ILE A 293 3.74 -6.57 -3.87
C ILE A 293 2.95 -7.77 -4.39
N ALA A 294 1.77 -7.53 -4.96
CA ALA A 294 0.93 -8.60 -5.48
C ALA A 294 1.56 -9.26 -6.70
N PHE A 295 1.33 -10.57 -6.85
CA PHE A 295 1.73 -11.33 -8.03
C PHE A 295 0.78 -12.51 -8.25
N ASP A 296 0.68 -12.92 -9.51
CA ASP A 296 -0.05 -14.10 -9.93
C ASP A 296 0.90 -15.27 -10.09
N THR A 297 0.47 -16.45 -9.63
CA THR A 297 1.17 -17.72 -9.85
C THR A 297 0.42 -18.52 -10.92
N LYS A 298 1.15 -19.02 -11.91
CA LYS A 298 0.62 -19.92 -12.93
C LYS A 298 1.45 -21.20 -12.97
N THR A 299 0.78 -22.34 -12.83
CA THR A 299 1.37 -23.68 -13.00
C THR A 299 1.27 -24.11 -14.46
N ASP A 300 1.89 -25.25 -14.79
CA ASP A 300 1.79 -25.90 -16.10
C ASP A 300 2.17 -24.97 -17.25
N GLN A 301 3.20 -24.14 -17.00
CA GLN A 301 3.71 -23.19 -17.98
C GLN A 301 4.74 -23.84 -18.89
N PRO A 302 4.90 -23.32 -20.13
CA PRO A 302 5.95 -23.74 -21.03
C PRO A 302 7.33 -23.68 -20.37
N CYS A 303 8.16 -24.70 -20.60
CA CYS A 303 9.57 -24.73 -20.22
C CYS A 303 10.26 -23.42 -20.68
N PRO A 304 10.87 -22.63 -19.80
CA PRO A 304 11.37 -21.29 -20.13
C PRO A 304 12.70 -21.30 -20.90
N PHE A 305 13.17 -22.49 -21.31
CA PHE A 305 14.46 -22.72 -21.94
C PHE A 305 14.30 -23.05 -23.43
N ALA A 306 15.40 -22.98 -24.19
CA ALA A 306 15.35 -23.17 -25.63
C ALA A 306 14.96 -24.60 -26.05
N SER A 307 15.21 -25.60 -25.21
CA SER A 307 14.81 -26.99 -25.40
C SER A 307 13.84 -27.43 -24.31
N SER A 308 12.68 -27.96 -24.70
CA SER A 308 11.69 -28.52 -23.76
C SER A 308 12.16 -29.83 -23.10
N GLU A 309 13.10 -30.55 -23.72
CA GLU A 309 13.64 -31.81 -23.19
C GLU A 309 14.55 -31.60 -21.97
N LEU A 310 15.01 -30.35 -21.80
CA LEU A 310 15.82 -29.94 -20.66
C LEU A 310 15.01 -29.86 -19.37
N CYS A 311 13.71 -29.59 -19.45
CA CYS A 311 12.81 -29.59 -18.30
C CYS A 311 12.37 -31.03 -17.98
N SER A 312 12.45 -31.46 -16.72
CA SER A 312 12.20 -32.86 -16.35
C SER A 312 10.76 -33.32 -16.59
N GLY A 313 9.79 -32.41 -16.55
CA GLY A 313 8.37 -32.70 -16.83
C GLY A 313 7.94 -32.39 -18.27
N GLY A 314 8.89 -32.12 -19.17
CA GLY A 314 8.61 -31.81 -20.58
C GLY A 314 8.17 -30.37 -20.82
N LEU A 315 7.31 -30.16 -21.83
CA LEU A 315 6.96 -28.82 -22.29
C LEU A 315 6.21 -28.00 -21.23
N TYR A 316 5.28 -28.59 -20.49
CA TYR A 316 4.41 -27.87 -19.54
C TYR A 316 4.71 -28.26 -18.09
N SER A 317 5.95 -28.04 -17.65
CA SER A 317 6.39 -28.39 -16.29
C SER A 317 6.85 -27.21 -15.45
N ALA A 318 6.81 -25.99 -16.01
CA ALA A 318 7.30 -24.81 -15.32
C ALA A 318 6.21 -24.16 -14.47
N VAL A 319 6.63 -23.44 -13.44
CA VAL A 319 5.79 -22.46 -12.72
C VAL A 319 6.25 -21.06 -13.13
N SER A 320 5.32 -20.12 -13.27
CA SER A 320 5.63 -18.71 -13.51
C SER A 320 4.96 -17.81 -12.49
N PHE A 321 5.67 -16.75 -12.11
CA PHE A 321 5.21 -15.69 -11.23
C PHE A 321 5.26 -14.37 -11.99
N ASP A 322 4.23 -13.55 -11.84
CA ASP A 322 4.12 -12.27 -12.55
C ASP A 322 3.43 -11.22 -11.68
N THR A 323 4.12 -10.11 -11.43
CA THR A 323 3.54 -9.00 -10.66
C THR A 323 2.48 -8.22 -11.44
N GLY A 324 2.41 -8.41 -12.76
CA GLY A 324 1.80 -7.44 -13.65
C GLY A 324 2.57 -6.11 -13.63
N LEU A 325 1.98 -5.09 -14.22
CA LEU A 325 2.58 -3.75 -14.27
C LEU A 325 2.24 -2.95 -13.01
N ILE A 326 3.24 -2.76 -12.14
CA ILE A 326 3.09 -2.14 -10.82
C ILE A 326 3.68 -0.74 -10.80
N ASP A 327 2.97 0.21 -10.19
CA ASP A 327 3.47 1.56 -9.97
C ASP A 327 4.52 1.61 -8.84
N ALA A 328 5.59 2.39 -9.02
CA ALA A 328 6.65 2.51 -8.01
C ALA A 328 6.16 3.00 -6.65
N SER A 329 5.01 3.67 -6.58
CA SER A 329 4.42 4.03 -5.30
C SER A 329 3.98 2.83 -4.45
N VAL A 330 3.84 1.64 -5.05
CA VAL A 330 3.60 0.39 -4.33
C VAL A 330 4.77 0.06 -3.39
N ILE A 331 5.99 0.23 -3.88
CA ILE A 331 7.23 0.04 -3.10
C ILE A 331 7.60 1.26 -2.25
N GLY A 332 6.69 2.24 -2.12
CA GLY A 332 6.88 3.40 -1.25
C GLY A 332 7.42 4.65 -1.95
N VAL A 333 7.57 4.70 -3.28
CA VAL A 333 8.00 5.93 -3.96
C VAL A 333 6.90 6.99 -3.94
N ASN A 334 7.16 8.16 -3.35
CA ASN A 334 6.28 9.32 -3.33
C ASN A 334 6.80 10.42 -4.25
N ALA A 335 6.26 10.47 -5.47
CA ALA A 335 6.57 11.49 -6.46
C ALA A 335 5.31 11.87 -7.27
N PRO A 336 5.25 13.07 -7.88
CA PRO A 336 4.12 13.45 -8.72
C PRO A 336 3.91 12.54 -9.93
N VAL A 337 5.02 11.99 -10.45
CA VAL A 337 5.06 11.06 -11.57
C VAL A 337 6.00 9.92 -11.19
N THR A 338 5.47 8.71 -11.20
CA THR A 338 6.16 7.46 -10.86
C THR A 338 6.28 6.60 -12.09
N HIS A 339 7.40 5.89 -12.20
CA HIS A 339 7.56 4.85 -13.22
C HIS A 339 6.87 3.57 -12.75
N LYS A 340 6.66 2.66 -13.69
CA LYS A 340 6.10 1.34 -13.39
C LYS A 340 7.15 0.28 -13.60
N PHE A 341 6.99 -0.86 -12.95
CA PHE A 341 7.86 -2.02 -13.15
C PHE A 341 7.04 -3.30 -13.20
N ARG A 342 7.61 -4.33 -13.84
CA ARG A 342 7.07 -5.68 -13.86
C ARG A 342 8.19 -6.66 -13.57
N ARG A 343 7.93 -7.59 -12.65
CA ARG A 343 8.81 -8.71 -12.32
C ARG A 343 8.14 -10.00 -12.76
N THR A 344 8.85 -10.78 -13.54
CA THR A 344 8.43 -12.12 -13.94
C THR A 344 9.53 -13.12 -13.67
N THR A 345 9.18 -14.26 -13.11
CA THR A 345 10.11 -15.36 -12.87
C THR A 345 9.47 -16.66 -13.32
N SER A 346 10.19 -17.48 -14.08
CA SER A 346 9.74 -18.83 -14.43
C SER A 346 10.76 -19.87 -14.01
N CYS A 347 10.33 -20.90 -13.30
CA CYS A 347 11.18 -21.94 -12.74
C CYS A 347 10.74 -23.32 -13.22
N SER A 348 11.70 -24.21 -13.48
CA SER A 348 11.44 -25.63 -13.75
C SER A 348 12.57 -26.52 -13.23
N PRO A 349 12.26 -27.70 -12.68
CA PRO A 349 13.24 -28.75 -12.47
C PRO A 349 13.86 -29.20 -13.80
N LEU A 350 15.14 -29.55 -13.80
CA LEU A 350 15.89 -29.93 -15.00
C LEU A 350 16.06 -31.45 -15.12
N ASN A 351 16.25 -31.90 -16.36
CA ASN A 351 16.44 -33.30 -16.73
C ASN A 351 17.81 -33.80 -16.31
N MET A 352 17.83 -34.82 -15.45
CA MET A 352 19.04 -35.40 -14.87
C MET A 352 19.62 -36.59 -15.66
N SER A 353 19.06 -36.88 -16.83
CA SER A 353 19.52 -37.96 -17.70
C SER A 353 20.81 -37.58 -18.43
N LYS A 354 21.51 -38.57 -18.99
CA LYS A 354 22.60 -38.29 -19.94
C LYS A 354 22.05 -37.48 -21.12
N PRO A 355 22.78 -36.46 -21.62
CA PRO A 355 24.17 -36.13 -21.32
C PRO A 355 24.39 -35.16 -20.14
N TYR A 356 23.34 -34.67 -19.49
CA TYR A 356 23.44 -33.58 -18.51
C TYR A 356 24.12 -33.98 -17.20
N ILE A 357 23.96 -35.24 -16.77
CA ILE A 357 24.67 -35.77 -15.62
C ILE A 357 25.39 -37.06 -16.03
N VAL A 358 26.69 -37.10 -15.76
CA VAL A 358 27.54 -38.25 -16.05
C VAL A 358 28.21 -38.70 -14.76
N SER A 359 28.06 -39.99 -14.44
CA SER A 359 28.77 -40.64 -13.34
C SER A 359 30.13 -41.13 -13.83
N SER A 360 31.17 -40.89 -13.03
CA SER A 360 32.49 -41.50 -13.17
C SER A 360 32.75 -42.35 -11.93
N GLU A 361 33.14 -43.61 -12.11
CA GLU A 361 33.57 -44.46 -11.00
C GLU A 361 34.98 -44.04 -10.57
N GLY A 362 35.07 -43.41 -9.40
CA GLY A 362 36.34 -43.16 -8.72
C GLY A 362 36.81 -44.39 -7.94
N THR A 363 38.05 -44.36 -7.46
CA THR A 363 38.66 -45.47 -6.71
C THR A 363 37.91 -45.84 -5.42
N ASN A 364 37.26 -44.85 -4.78
CA ASN A 364 36.56 -45.03 -3.51
C ASN A 364 35.07 -44.61 -3.54
N ASN A 365 34.68 -43.71 -4.44
CA ASN A 365 33.33 -43.14 -4.52
C ASN A 365 32.96 -42.87 -5.99
N THR A 366 31.65 -42.88 -6.28
CA THR A 366 31.13 -42.40 -7.57
C THR A 366 31.07 -40.88 -7.59
N ASP A 367 31.67 -40.28 -8.60
CA ASP A 367 31.59 -38.84 -8.86
C ASP A 367 30.51 -38.56 -9.89
N TYR A 368 29.67 -37.56 -9.64
CA TYR A 368 28.65 -37.10 -10.58
C TYR A 368 29.02 -35.71 -11.08
N HIS A 369 29.18 -35.57 -12.39
CA HIS A 369 29.49 -34.32 -13.07
C HIS A 369 28.24 -33.78 -13.76
N TYR A 370 27.94 -32.49 -13.56
CA TYR A 370 26.72 -31.83 -14.03
C TYR A 370 27.08 -30.86 -15.16
N TYR A 371 26.72 -31.20 -16.40
CA TYR A 371 27.08 -30.49 -17.63
C TYR A 371 26.00 -29.50 -18.08
N TYR A 372 25.63 -28.57 -17.19
CA TYR A 372 24.67 -27.49 -17.50
C TYR A 372 25.37 -26.20 -18.00
N GLY A 373 26.68 -26.27 -18.19
CA GLY A 373 27.52 -25.13 -18.53
C GLY A 373 28.93 -25.33 -18.02
N ARG A 374 29.83 -24.45 -18.45
CA ARG A 374 31.26 -24.50 -18.13
C ARG A 374 31.66 -23.36 -17.19
N LYS A 375 32.73 -23.57 -16.42
CA LYS A 375 33.35 -22.58 -15.53
C LYS A 375 34.84 -22.50 -15.88
N ASP A 376 35.31 -21.38 -16.41
CA ASP A 376 36.70 -21.22 -16.87
C ASP A 376 37.23 -22.47 -17.62
N ASP A 377 38.18 -23.20 -17.03
CA ASP A 377 38.83 -24.39 -17.59
C ASP A 377 38.11 -25.72 -17.28
N ILE A 378 36.96 -25.67 -16.60
CA ILE A 378 36.17 -26.83 -16.18
C ILE A 378 34.93 -26.95 -17.06
N GLU A 379 34.78 -28.10 -17.73
CA GLU A 379 33.67 -28.36 -18.67
C GLU A 379 32.31 -28.59 -18.00
N TYR A 380 32.29 -28.89 -16.70
CA TYR A 380 31.07 -29.11 -15.93
C TYR A 380 30.75 -27.92 -15.01
N THR A 381 29.47 -27.75 -14.70
CA THR A 381 28.96 -26.68 -13.83
C THR A 381 29.19 -27.00 -12.37
N PHE A 382 28.88 -28.23 -11.97
CA PHE A 382 28.91 -28.69 -10.59
C PHE A 382 29.36 -30.15 -10.55
N ASN A 383 29.89 -30.59 -9.42
CA ASN A 383 30.17 -32.01 -9.18
C ASN A 383 29.88 -32.39 -7.73
N THR A 384 29.49 -33.64 -7.53
CA THR A 384 29.29 -34.24 -6.21
C THR A 384 29.99 -35.60 -6.16
N SER A 385 30.60 -35.93 -5.03
CA SER A 385 31.33 -37.19 -4.82
C SER A 385 30.66 -38.01 -3.72
N GLY A 386 30.43 -39.30 -3.99
CA GLY A 386 29.84 -40.24 -3.04
C GLY A 386 28.33 -40.09 -2.87
N ARG A 387 27.78 -40.62 -1.77
CA ARG A 387 26.35 -40.50 -1.43
C ARG A 387 26.17 -39.40 -0.39
N PRO A 388 25.50 -38.27 -0.71
CA PRO A 388 25.25 -37.19 0.25
C PRO A 388 24.53 -37.67 1.52
N PHE A 389 23.76 -38.75 1.41
CA PHE A 389 23.05 -39.34 2.54
C PHE A 389 23.99 -39.91 3.63
N ASP A 390 25.22 -40.30 3.28
CA ASP A 390 26.17 -40.86 4.25
C ASP A 390 26.82 -39.77 5.12
N TRP A 391 26.64 -38.50 4.79
CA TRP A 391 27.20 -37.37 5.54
C TRP A 391 26.25 -37.01 6.67
N LEU A 392 26.64 -37.26 7.92
CA LEU A 392 25.83 -37.12 9.15
C LEU A 392 25.45 -35.66 9.52
N VAL A 393 24.91 -34.90 8.58
CA VAL A 393 24.50 -33.50 8.75
C VAL A 393 23.12 -33.33 8.08
N PRO A 394 22.03 -33.16 8.86
CA PRO A 394 20.65 -33.16 8.36
C PRO A 394 20.26 -31.82 7.71
N VAL A 395 20.82 -31.54 6.55
CA VAL A 395 20.62 -30.26 5.84
C VAL A 395 20.38 -30.46 4.36
N TYR A 396 19.63 -29.54 3.77
CA TYR A 396 19.63 -29.35 2.32
C TYR A 396 20.86 -28.55 1.94
N SER A 397 21.84 -29.22 1.34
CA SER A 397 22.99 -28.52 0.77
C SER A 397 22.61 -27.93 -0.57
N VAL A 398 22.91 -26.63 -0.76
CA VAL A 398 22.55 -25.88 -1.95
C VAL A 398 23.81 -25.26 -2.54
N ASN A 399 24.06 -25.50 -3.83
CA ASN A 399 25.01 -24.75 -4.63
C ASN A 399 24.28 -24.00 -5.73
N THR A 400 24.67 -22.76 -6.01
CA THR A 400 23.96 -21.92 -6.99
C THR A 400 24.93 -21.22 -7.93
N TYR A 401 24.49 -21.01 -9.17
CA TYR A 401 25.20 -20.22 -10.17
C TYR A 401 24.22 -19.30 -10.88
N ILE A 402 24.72 -18.17 -11.36
CA ILE A 402 23.95 -17.17 -12.08
C ILE A 402 24.56 -16.93 -13.47
N SER A 403 23.71 -16.79 -14.48
CA SER A 403 24.06 -15.98 -15.65
C SER A 403 23.40 -14.62 -15.53
N SER A 404 24.24 -13.59 -15.38
CA SER A 404 23.81 -12.22 -15.12
C SER A 404 23.37 -11.53 -16.41
N LEU A 405 22.99 -10.26 -16.23
CA LEU A 405 22.67 -9.35 -17.31
C LEU A 405 23.89 -9.04 -18.21
N TYR A 406 25.11 -9.30 -17.72
CA TYR A 406 26.36 -9.07 -18.44
C TYR A 406 27.18 -10.36 -18.54
N PRO A 407 26.76 -11.33 -19.37
CA PRO A 407 27.28 -12.69 -19.34
C PRO A 407 28.77 -12.82 -19.69
N LYS A 408 29.38 -11.76 -20.23
CA LYS A 408 30.82 -11.69 -20.46
C LYS A 408 31.63 -11.78 -19.16
N TRP A 409 31.07 -11.30 -18.05
CA TRP A 409 31.72 -11.25 -16.74
C TRP A 409 31.29 -12.38 -15.81
N ASP A 410 30.38 -13.25 -16.27
CA ASP A 410 29.93 -14.39 -15.47
C ASP A 410 31.04 -15.44 -15.39
N TYR A 411 31.27 -15.93 -14.17
CA TYR A 411 32.16 -17.06 -13.90
C TYR A 411 31.63 -18.36 -14.52
N TRP A 412 30.32 -18.52 -14.60
CA TRP A 412 29.65 -19.68 -15.18
C TRP A 412 28.95 -19.32 -16.48
N ARG A 413 29.12 -20.15 -17.51
CA ARG A 413 28.51 -19.97 -18.83
C ARG A 413 27.57 -21.14 -19.13
N PRO A 414 26.25 -20.92 -19.22
CA PRO A 414 25.29 -21.99 -19.46
C PRO A 414 25.48 -22.63 -20.84
N ILE A 415 25.06 -23.89 -20.98
CA ILE A 415 24.91 -24.55 -22.30
C ILE A 415 23.88 -23.82 -23.17
N ALA A 416 23.91 -24.05 -24.48
CA ALA A 416 23.05 -23.36 -25.43
C ALA A 416 21.56 -23.56 -25.15
N GLU A 417 21.19 -24.73 -24.63
CA GLU A 417 19.81 -25.11 -24.27
C GLU A 417 19.29 -24.29 -23.07
N LEU A 418 20.18 -23.94 -22.13
CA LEU A 418 19.87 -23.11 -20.95
C LEU A 418 19.94 -21.61 -21.23
N ARG A 419 20.27 -21.20 -22.46
CA ARG A 419 20.47 -19.79 -22.78
C ARG A 419 19.19 -18.99 -22.55
N GLN A 420 19.30 -17.97 -21.73
CA GLN A 420 18.20 -17.12 -21.33
C GLN A 420 17.83 -16.10 -22.44
N PRO A 421 16.55 -15.66 -22.51
CA PRO A 421 16.15 -14.55 -23.36
C PRO A 421 16.93 -13.25 -23.06
N ILE A 422 17.06 -12.38 -24.07
CA ILE A 422 17.74 -11.09 -23.89
C ILE A 422 17.04 -10.27 -22.79
N GLY A 423 17.83 -9.70 -21.88
CA GLY A 423 17.33 -8.87 -20.78
C GLY A 423 16.75 -9.65 -19.60
N SER A 424 17.10 -10.94 -19.48
CA SER A 424 16.77 -11.81 -18.34
C SER A 424 18.04 -12.36 -17.68
N THR A 425 17.92 -12.85 -16.45
CA THR A 425 18.98 -13.57 -15.73
C THR A 425 18.57 -15.02 -15.50
N LEU A 426 19.56 -15.92 -15.47
CA LEU A 426 19.36 -17.33 -15.19
C LEU A 426 19.93 -17.66 -13.81
N THR A 427 19.16 -18.34 -12.97
CA THR A 427 19.65 -18.95 -11.74
C THR A 427 19.56 -20.46 -11.89
N ILE A 428 20.64 -21.19 -11.59
CA ILE A 428 20.61 -22.66 -11.45
C ILE A 428 21.00 -23.04 -10.03
N MET A 429 20.28 -24.01 -9.46
CA MET A 429 20.42 -24.48 -8.09
C MET A 429 20.58 -26.00 -8.08
N PHE A 430 21.58 -26.49 -7.36
CA PHE A 430 21.85 -27.90 -7.10
C PHE A 430 21.54 -28.18 -5.64
N ILE A 431 20.52 -29.00 -5.39
CA ILE A 431 19.94 -29.24 -4.06
C ILE A 431 20.14 -30.71 -3.69
N SER A 432 20.88 -30.95 -2.61
CA SER A 432 21.14 -32.30 -2.09
C SER A 432 20.56 -32.44 -0.69
N SER A 433 19.74 -33.46 -0.48
CA SER A 433 19.29 -33.87 0.86
C SER A 433 20.42 -34.66 1.55
N MET A 434 21.02 -34.08 2.59
CA MET A 434 22.08 -34.73 3.37
C MET A 434 21.49 -35.32 4.64
N HIS A 435 21.53 -36.64 4.79
CA HIS A 435 21.07 -37.40 5.97
C HIS A 435 19.71 -36.97 6.56
N ILE A 436 18.75 -36.61 5.70
CA ILE A 436 17.38 -36.29 6.09
C ILE A 436 16.47 -37.48 5.76
N TYR A 437 15.74 -37.91 6.78
CA TYR A 437 14.61 -38.83 6.67
C TYR A 437 13.31 -38.06 6.56
N HIS A 438 12.35 -38.52 5.77
CA HIS A 438 11.03 -37.94 5.63
C HIS A 438 10.00 -38.85 6.30
N ALA A 439 9.04 -38.25 7.00
CA ALA A 439 7.96 -38.99 7.64
C ALA A 439 7.07 -39.73 6.63
N GLU A 440 6.95 -39.19 5.41
CA GLU A 440 6.18 -39.77 4.31
C GLU A 440 7.01 -39.82 3.03
N ARG A 441 6.57 -40.67 2.09
CA ARG A 441 7.15 -40.77 0.76
C ARG A 441 6.86 -39.49 -0.03
N SER A 442 7.88 -38.95 -0.71
CA SER A 442 7.76 -37.77 -1.56
C SER A 442 8.27 -38.07 -2.96
N PHE A 443 7.44 -37.74 -3.96
CA PHE A 443 7.80 -37.79 -5.38
C PHE A 443 8.02 -36.39 -5.97
N ASP A 444 8.21 -35.39 -5.12
CA ASP A 444 8.61 -34.07 -5.57
C ASP A 444 9.94 -34.17 -6.36
N PRO A 445 10.06 -33.55 -7.54
CA PRO A 445 11.23 -33.67 -8.40
C PRO A 445 12.53 -33.12 -7.78
N ILE A 446 12.41 -32.25 -6.77
CA ILE A 446 13.52 -31.63 -6.03
C ILE A 446 13.66 -32.22 -4.62
N PHE A 447 12.56 -32.38 -3.90
CA PHE A 447 12.52 -32.91 -2.53
C PHE A 447 12.10 -34.37 -2.52
N TYR A 448 12.83 -35.17 -3.30
CA TYR A 448 12.52 -36.57 -3.54
C TYR A 448 12.90 -37.46 -2.35
N ALA A 449 12.00 -38.35 -1.92
CA ALA A 449 12.25 -39.30 -0.85
C ALA A 449 11.41 -40.56 -1.06
N ASP A 450 12.03 -41.65 -1.51
CA ASP A 450 11.35 -42.83 -2.01
C ASP A 450 11.71 -44.12 -1.27
N GLU A 451 12.92 -44.22 -0.74
CA GLU A 451 13.44 -45.46 -0.16
C GLU A 451 13.07 -45.58 1.32
N PRO A 452 12.36 -46.65 1.72
CA PRO A 452 11.96 -46.84 3.11
C PRO A 452 13.15 -47.33 3.96
N ARG A 453 13.23 -46.83 5.20
CA ARG A 453 14.14 -47.28 6.25
C ARG A 453 13.34 -47.58 7.51
N TYR A 454 13.47 -48.81 7.98
CA TYR A 454 12.82 -49.31 9.18
C TYR A 454 13.74 -49.11 10.40
N PHE A 455 13.16 -48.74 11.54
CA PHE A 455 13.85 -48.57 12.81
C PHE A 455 13.17 -49.44 13.86
N GLU A 456 13.95 -50.08 14.75
CA GLU A 456 13.45 -51.08 15.72
C GLU A 456 12.30 -50.55 16.60
N ASN A 457 12.29 -49.26 16.92
CA ASN A 457 11.31 -48.62 17.81
C ASN A 457 10.18 -47.88 17.07
N ARG A 458 10.02 -48.08 15.76
CA ARG A 458 9.02 -47.37 14.95
C ARG A 458 8.22 -48.34 14.09
N ARG A 459 6.88 -48.20 14.11
CA ARG A 459 5.98 -49.01 13.28
C ARG A 459 6.07 -48.64 11.80
N ASP A 460 6.05 -47.34 11.51
CA ASP A 460 6.10 -46.84 10.13
C ASP A 460 7.54 -46.59 9.68
N PRO A 461 7.92 -46.94 8.44
CA PRO A 461 9.22 -46.59 7.90
C PRO A 461 9.36 -45.09 7.74
N LEU A 462 10.60 -44.61 7.80
CA LEU A 462 10.95 -43.30 7.29
C LEU A 462 11.48 -43.41 5.87
N TYR A 463 11.40 -42.34 5.09
CA TYR A 463 11.84 -42.35 3.70
C TYR A 463 13.10 -41.50 3.51
N TYR A 464 13.96 -41.85 2.58
CA TYR A 464 15.09 -41.00 2.20
C TYR A 464 15.28 -41.00 0.68
N ASN A 465 16.07 -40.05 0.18
CA ASN A 465 16.39 -39.96 -1.24
C ASN A 465 17.34 -41.12 -1.62
N SER A 466 16.85 -42.09 -2.39
CA SER A 466 17.68 -43.19 -2.90
C SER A 466 18.77 -42.72 -3.86
N ASP A 467 18.47 -41.65 -4.61
CA ASP A 467 19.32 -41.09 -5.65
C ASP A 467 20.38 -40.17 -5.05
N PRO A 468 21.68 -40.50 -5.17
CA PRO A 468 22.75 -39.69 -4.59
C PRO A 468 22.99 -38.37 -5.36
N ARG A 469 22.35 -38.16 -6.51
CA ARG A 469 22.50 -36.94 -7.31
C ARG A 469 21.77 -35.77 -6.66
N ALA A 470 22.39 -34.59 -6.73
CA ALA A 470 21.76 -33.32 -6.44
C ALA A 470 20.64 -33.07 -7.45
N ARG A 471 19.46 -32.68 -6.96
CA ARG A 471 18.34 -32.29 -7.81
C ARG A 471 18.58 -30.88 -8.33
N VAL A 472 18.18 -30.63 -9.56
CA VAL A 472 18.53 -29.39 -10.27
C VAL A 472 17.27 -28.58 -10.56
N LEU A 473 17.23 -27.35 -10.05
CA LEU A 473 16.16 -26.38 -10.29
C LEU A 473 16.76 -25.17 -10.98
N ALA A 474 16.14 -24.69 -12.07
CA ALA A 474 16.57 -23.48 -12.74
C ALA A 474 15.42 -22.49 -12.90
N CYS A 475 15.74 -21.20 -12.78
CA CYS A 475 14.80 -20.10 -12.85
C CYS A 475 15.31 -19.01 -13.79
N VAL A 476 14.42 -18.45 -14.60
CA VAL A 476 14.66 -17.28 -15.45
C VAL A 476 13.93 -16.09 -14.86
N ASP A 477 14.66 -15.05 -14.51
CA ASP A 477 14.15 -13.80 -13.96
C ASP A 477 14.19 -12.69 -15.01
N LYS A 478 13.12 -11.90 -15.10
CA LYS A 478 13.05 -10.74 -15.97
C LYS A 478 12.45 -9.55 -15.22
N SER A 479 13.13 -8.42 -15.34
CA SER A 479 12.71 -7.13 -14.79
C SER A 479 12.52 -6.14 -15.92
N GLU A 480 11.32 -5.59 -16.04
CA GLU A 480 10.98 -4.52 -16.97
C GLU A 480 10.65 -3.26 -16.20
N VAL A 481 11.11 -2.13 -16.72
CA VAL A 481 10.75 -0.81 -16.24
C VAL A 481 10.02 -0.09 -17.36
N CYS A 482 8.94 0.61 -17.00
CA CYS A 482 8.12 1.34 -17.94
C CYS A 482 7.97 2.80 -17.53
N SER A 483 7.70 3.64 -18.53
CA SER A 483 7.26 5.01 -18.36
C SER A 483 6.03 5.11 -17.46
N SER A 484 5.73 6.31 -16.97
CA SER A 484 4.60 6.56 -16.07
C SER A 484 3.23 6.23 -16.67
N ASP A 485 3.07 6.37 -17.99
CA ASP A 485 1.88 5.95 -18.71
C ASP A 485 1.80 4.42 -18.91
N GLY A 486 2.90 3.69 -18.69
CA GLY A 486 3.02 2.25 -18.88
C GLY A 486 3.11 1.81 -20.36
N LYS A 487 3.27 2.73 -21.31
CA LYS A 487 3.29 2.40 -22.75
C LYS A 487 4.66 2.03 -23.28
N HIS A 488 5.71 2.67 -22.74
CA HIS A 488 7.09 2.44 -23.16
C HIS A 488 7.79 1.66 -22.07
N CYS A 489 8.17 0.42 -22.36
CA CYS A 489 8.86 -0.46 -21.42
C CYS A 489 10.23 -0.84 -21.97
N TRP A 490 11.20 -0.95 -21.08
CA TRP A 490 12.55 -1.36 -21.39
C TRP A 490 13.05 -2.35 -20.33
N SER A 491 13.97 -3.23 -20.75
CA SER A 491 14.68 -4.08 -19.81
C SER A 491 15.54 -3.21 -18.90
N MET A 492 15.75 -3.66 -17.66
CA MET A 492 16.71 -3.08 -16.71
C MET A 492 18.14 -2.91 -17.27
N THR A 493 18.46 -3.63 -18.35
CA THR A 493 19.75 -3.59 -19.06
C THR A 493 19.80 -2.64 -20.25
N ALA A 494 18.64 -2.21 -20.74
CA ALA A 494 18.59 -1.40 -21.93
C ALA A 494 19.30 -0.07 -21.66
N THR A 495 20.16 0.34 -22.59
CA THR A 495 20.71 1.69 -22.57
C THR A 495 19.54 2.64 -22.79
N LEU A 496 19.28 3.48 -21.81
CA LEU A 496 18.26 4.50 -21.93
C LEU A 496 18.64 5.45 -23.07
N PRO A 497 17.68 5.93 -23.87
CA PRO A 497 17.98 6.96 -24.85
C PRO A 497 18.59 8.18 -24.13
N GLU A 498 19.75 8.64 -24.61
CA GLU A 498 20.61 9.68 -24.03
C GLU A 498 19.88 11.03 -23.79
N GLN A 499 18.69 11.21 -24.36
CA GLN A 499 17.87 12.42 -24.26
C GLN A 499 16.89 12.46 -23.09
N GLU A 500 16.66 11.37 -22.34
CA GLU A 500 15.72 11.41 -21.21
C GLU A 500 16.42 11.66 -19.88
N SER A 501 16.28 12.89 -19.36
CA SER A 501 16.59 13.17 -17.95
C SER A 501 15.58 12.44 -17.06
N LEU A 502 16.03 11.35 -16.44
CA LEU A 502 15.16 10.50 -15.65
C LEU A 502 14.95 11.06 -14.24
N PRO A 503 13.70 11.08 -13.73
CA PRO A 503 13.42 11.66 -12.43
C PRO A 503 14.02 10.81 -11.31
N ARG A 504 14.37 11.44 -10.18
CA ARG A 504 14.81 10.75 -8.94
C ARG A 504 13.98 9.52 -8.52
N ALA A 505 12.68 9.53 -8.80
CA ALA A 505 11.77 8.42 -8.52
C ALA A 505 12.13 7.15 -9.31
N TYR A 506 12.58 7.33 -10.56
CA TYR A 506 13.10 6.25 -11.40
C TYR A 506 14.32 5.60 -10.76
N TRP A 507 15.30 6.40 -10.32
CA TRP A 507 16.55 5.88 -9.75
C TRP A 507 16.32 5.07 -8.48
N LEU A 508 15.47 5.56 -7.56
CA LEU A 508 15.14 4.82 -6.34
C LEU A 508 14.45 3.48 -6.65
N MET A 509 13.49 3.48 -7.57
CA MET A 509 12.82 2.26 -8.03
C MET A 509 13.79 1.31 -8.72
N LYS A 510 14.55 1.78 -9.72
CA LYS A 510 15.49 0.94 -10.48
C LYS A 510 16.51 0.27 -9.55
N TRP A 511 17.09 1.00 -8.60
CA TRP A 511 18.09 0.41 -7.70
C TRP A 511 17.47 -0.53 -6.67
N SER A 512 16.24 -0.29 -6.23
CA SER A 512 15.53 -1.25 -5.39
C SER A 512 15.25 -2.59 -6.10
N LEU A 513 15.24 -2.62 -7.43
CA LEU A 513 15.02 -3.83 -8.23
C LEU A 513 16.32 -4.59 -8.56
N GLU A 514 17.49 -4.04 -8.26
CA GLU A 514 18.79 -4.59 -8.69
C GLU A 514 19.02 -6.01 -8.14
N ASN A 515 18.71 -6.23 -6.86
CA ASN A 515 18.85 -7.54 -6.20
C ASN A 515 17.52 -8.31 -6.10
N SER A 516 16.53 -7.94 -6.92
CA SER A 516 15.23 -8.63 -6.96
C SER A 516 15.32 -9.75 -7.99
N ASN A 517 15.92 -10.88 -7.65
CA ASN A 517 15.93 -12.09 -8.47
C ASN A 517 16.06 -13.34 -7.57
N ILE A 518 15.88 -14.53 -8.15
CA ILE A 518 15.94 -15.78 -7.39
C ILE A 518 17.34 -16.03 -6.84
N TYR A 519 18.39 -15.75 -7.61
CA TYR A 519 19.78 -15.93 -7.17
C TYR A 519 20.09 -15.14 -5.89
N ASP A 520 19.72 -13.85 -5.83
CA ASP A 520 19.94 -13.01 -4.66
C ASP A 520 19.08 -13.42 -3.45
N SER A 521 17.96 -14.12 -3.70
CA SER A 521 17.09 -14.68 -2.65
C SER A 521 17.62 -15.99 -2.07
N ILE A 522 18.63 -16.63 -2.70
CA ILE A 522 19.15 -17.92 -2.21
C ILE A 522 20.64 -17.91 -1.91
N LYS A 523 21.47 -17.18 -2.69
CA LYS A 523 22.94 -17.32 -2.67
C LYS A 523 23.58 -17.12 -1.30
N TRP A 524 23.03 -16.22 -0.49
CA TRP A 524 23.58 -15.91 0.83
C TRP A 524 23.14 -16.88 1.92
N ARG A 525 21.96 -17.49 1.79
CA ARG A 525 21.36 -18.38 2.80
C ARG A 525 21.47 -19.85 2.47
N LEU A 526 21.67 -20.19 1.20
CA LEU A 526 21.78 -21.55 0.69
C LEU A 526 20.59 -22.40 1.20
N GLY A 527 20.85 -23.56 1.80
CA GLY A 527 19.82 -24.45 2.34
C GLY A 527 18.84 -23.79 3.29
N THR A 528 19.29 -22.80 4.08
CA THR A 528 18.41 -22.11 5.04
C THR A 528 17.37 -21.21 4.38
N ALA A 529 17.48 -20.93 3.07
CA ALA A 529 16.47 -20.20 2.32
C ALA A 529 15.21 -21.05 2.04
N LEU A 530 15.37 -22.38 2.02
CA LEU A 530 14.31 -23.33 1.67
C LEU A 530 13.36 -23.53 2.84
N LEU A 531 12.05 -23.54 2.57
CA LEU A 531 11.00 -23.90 3.54
C LEU A 531 11.13 -25.36 4.01
N ALA A 532 11.55 -26.25 3.11
CA ALA A 532 11.79 -27.66 3.42
C ALA A 532 12.83 -27.83 4.54
N GLN A 533 13.84 -26.94 4.62
CA GLN A 533 14.85 -26.97 5.68
C GLN A 533 14.24 -26.70 7.07
N GLU A 534 13.16 -25.92 7.15
CA GLU A 534 12.47 -25.59 8.40
C GLU A 534 11.59 -26.73 8.90
N SER A 535 11.22 -27.63 7.97
CA SER A 535 10.49 -28.84 8.29
C SER A 535 11.39 -29.93 8.88
N VAL A 536 12.72 -29.73 8.89
CA VAL A 536 13.70 -30.69 9.44
C VAL A 536 13.96 -30.41 10.92
N SER A 537 13.76 -31.43 11.74
CA SER A 537 14.15 -31.45 13.15
C SER A 537 15.01 -32.68 13.42
N GLN A 538 16.18 -32.48 14.02
CA GLN A 538 17.22 -33.51 14.10
C GLN A 538 17.46 -34.08 12.69
N PHE A 539 17.18 -35.36 12.45
CA PHE A 539 17.35 -36.02 11.16
C PHE A 539 16.03 -36.29 10.43
N VAL A 540 14.89 -35.80 10.94
CA VAL A 540 13.56 -36.12 10.39
C VAL A 540 12.86 -34.85 9.90
N SER A 541 12.41 -34.89 8.67
CA SER A 541 11.57 -33.88 8.03
C SER A 541 10.10 -34.26 8.17
N LEU A 542 9.24 -33.27 8.42
CA LEU A 542 7.79 -33.40 8.29
C LEU A 542 7.40 -33.80 6.85
N PRO A 543 6.18 -34.34 6.64
CA PRO A 543 5.67 -34.60 5.31
C PRO A 543 5.74 -33.35 4.44
N LEU A 544 6.32 -33.48 3.25
CA LEU A 544 6.38 -32.42 2.26
C LEU A 544 5.33 -32.70 1.17
N PRO A 545 4.61 -31.69 0.68
CA PRO A 545 3.67 -31.86 -0.43
C PRO A 545 4.41 -32.23 -1.72
N SER A 546 3.70 -32.89 -2.64
CA SER A 546 4.25 -33.33 -3.93
C SER A 546 4.66 -32.19 -4.88
N ASN A 547 4.23 -30.96 -4.59
CA ASN A 547 4.59 -29.74 -5.30
C ASN A 547 5.44 -28.79 -4.45
N GLN A 548 6.17 -29.29 -3.45
CA GLN A 548 7.05 -28.50 -2.59
C GLN A 548 7.99 -27.60 -3.40
N TRP A 549 8.55 -28.07 -4.52
CA TRP A 549 9.43 -27.24 -5.37
C TRP A 549 8.75 -25.97 -5.91
N GLN A 550 7.44 -26.01 -6.18
CA GLN A 550 6.67 -24.85 -6.63
C GLN A 550 6.46 -23.87 -5.48
N ILE A 551 6.20 -24.40 -4.28
CA ILE A 551 6.06 -23.62 -3.05
C ILE A 551 7.38 -22.91 -2.73
N GLU A 552 8.51 -23.60 -2.85
CA GLU A 552 9.84 -22.98 -2.70
C GLU A 552 10.08 -21.87 -3.72
N ALA A 553 9.81 -22.14 -5.00
CA ALA A 553 9.99 -21.14 -6.06
C ALA A 553 9.11 -19.90 -5.81
N SER A 554 7.86 -20.09 -5.37
CA SER A 554 6.96 -19.00 -5.00
C SER A 554 7.47 -18.22 -3.79
N GLN A 555 8.01 -18.91 -2.79
CA GLN A 555 8.56 -18.27 -1.60
C GLN A 555 9.83 -17.47 -1.94
N LEU A 556 10.73 -18.01 -2.75
CA LEU A 556 11.92 -17.29 -3.21
C LEU A 556 11.53 -16.05 -4.03
N PHE A 557 10.50 -16.15 -4.88
CA PHE A 557 9.97 -14.99 -5.60
C PHE A 557 9.39 -13.94 -4.66
N ALA A 558 8.54 -14.33 -3.69
CA ALA A 558 7.99 -13.42 -2.69
C ALA A 558 9.09 -12.76 -1.84
N THR A 559 10.13 -13.50 -1.46
CA THR A 559 11.31 -12.95 -0.78
C THR A 559 12.01 -11.91 -1.65
N SER A 560 12.18 -12.17 -2.95
CA SER A 560 12.80 -11.22 -3.89
C SER A 560 12.00 -9.91 -4.02
N LEU A 561 10.68 -9.96 -3.84
CA LEU A 561 9.79 -8.79 -3.85
C LEU A 561 9.85 -8.03 -2.51
N ALA A 562 9.86 -8.73 -1.38
CA ALA A 562 10.10 -8.12 -0.07
C ALA A 562 11.47 -7.43 -0.02
N ARG A 563 12.48 -8.01 -0.68
CA ARG A 563 13.81 -7.41 -0.80
C ARG A 563 13.77 -6.07 -1.52
N VAL A 564 12.92 -5.88 -2.54
CA VAL A 564 12.72 -4.58 -3.20
C VAL A 564 12.26 -3.51 -2.22
N GLN A 565 11.30 -3.83 -1.35
CA GLN A 565 10.78 -2.88 -0.37
C GLN A 565 11.85 -2.52 0.68
N TYR A 566 12.63 -3.51 1.13
CA TYR A 566 13.75 -3.28 2.03
C TYR A 566 14.88 -2.48 1.39
N ASP A 567 15.23 -2.76 0.14
CA ASP A 567 16.30 -2.04 -0.56
C ASP A 567 15.87 -0.60 -0.85
N ALA A 568 14.60 -0.35 -1.20
CA ALA A 568 14.05 1.00 -1.32
C ALA A 568 14.13 1.78 0.01
N LEU A 569 13.79 1.13 1.13
CA LEU A 569 13.95 1.71 2.47
C LEU A 569 15.43 1.93 2.82
N GLY A 570 16.31 0.98 2.50
CA GLY A 570 17.75 1.04 2.74
C GLY A 570 18.40 2.22 2.01
N ILE A 571 18.04 2.42 0.74
CA ILE A 571 18.45 3.58 -0.07
C ILE A 571 17.94 4.88 0.56
N ALA A 572 16.68 4.93 0.98
CA ALA A 572 16.07 6.14 1.55
C ALA A 572 16.68 6.53 2.90
N THR A 573 17.13 5.55 3.69
CA THR A 573 17.71 5.76 5.02
C THR A 573 19.23 5.90 4.99
N GLY A 574 19.89 5.35 3.97
CA GLY A 574 21.35 5.23 3.91
C GLY A 574 21.88 4.11 4.81
N GLU A 575 21.16 2.98 4.88
CA GLU A 575 21.42 1.87 5.81
C GLU A 575 22.90 1.41 5.81
N ASP A 576 23.55 1.41 4.65
CA ASP A 576 24.89 0.86 4.49
C ASP A 576 26.03 1.90 4.61
N ARG A 577 25.71 3.17 4.84
CA ARG A 577 26.70 4.25 4.84
C ARG A 577 27.87 4.03 5.81
N GLN A 578 27.59 3.47 6.97
CA GLN A 578 28.57 3.29 8.04
C GLN A 578 29.29 1.93 7.96
N ARG A 579 28.97 1.11 6.96
CA ARG A 579 29.56 -0.22 6.82
C ARG A 579 30.98 -0.12 6.27
N PRO A 580 31.95 -0.85 6.85
CA PRO A 580 33.30 -0.91 6.30
C PRO A 580 33.28 -1.34 4.83
N GLY A 581 34.05 -0.65 3.99
CA GLY A 581 34.17 -0.97 2.56
C GLY A 581 33.07 -0.43 1.66
N TYR A 582 32.01 0.17 2.20
CA TYR A 582 30.94 0.75 1.39
C TYR A 582 31.27 2.16 0.91
N LYS A 583 30.93 2.46 -0.35
CA LYS A 583 31.08 3.77 -0.98
C LYS A 583 29.76 4.23 -1.58
N GLU A 584 29.53 5.54 -1.56
CA GLU A 584 28.38 6.12 -2.24
C GLU A 584 28.58 5.99 -3.77
N ARG A 585 27.66 5.28 -4.41
CA ARG A 585 27.59 5.06 -5.86
C ARG A 585 26.33 5.66 -6.47
N THR A 586 25.66 6.57 -5.74
CA THR A 586 24.52 7.31 -6.26
C THR A 586 24.94 8.10 -7.51
N PRO A 587 24.25 7.92 -8.66
CA PRO A 587 24.50 8.74 -9.86
C PRO A 587 24.36 10.22 -9.56
N ASP A 588 25.12 11.07 -10.25
CA ASP A 588 25.17 12.51 -9.98
C ASP A 588 23.79 13.17 -10.14
N GLU A 589 22.96 12.69 -11.07
CA GLU A 589 21.59 13.17 -11.30
C GLU A 589 20.64 12.82 -10.14
N ALA A 590 20.94 11.76 -9.38
CA ALA A 590 20.15 11.30 -8.24
C ALA A 590 20.73 11.75 -6.89
N LYS A 591 22.00 12.18 -6.86
CA LYS A 591 22.74 12.48 -5.64
C LYS A 591 22.10 13.60 -4.84
N GLY A 592 21.84 13.36 -3.56
CA GLY A 592 21.11 14.29 -2.68
C GLY A 592 19.62 14.48 -3.00
N HIS A 593 19.11 13.92 -4.11
CA HIS A 593 17.73 14.07 -4.54
C HIS A 593 16.83 12.90 -4.13
N LEU A 594 17.39 11.75 -3.75
CA LEU A 594 16.65 10.57 -3.27
C LEU A 594 16.03 10.76 -1.86
N CYS A 595 16.44 11.79 -1.12
CA CYS A 595 16.03 11.97 0.27
C CYS A 595 14.60 12.50 0.34
N GLY A 596 13.80 11.94 1.26
CA GLY A 596 12.45 12.43 1.51
C GLY A 596 11.42 12.12 0.42
N ILE A 597 11.69 11.13 -0.44
CA ILE A 597 10.72 10.62 -1.42
C ILE A 597 10.19 9.24 -1.06
N TYR A 598 10.74 8.56 -0.06
CA TYR A 598 10.28 7.24 0.34
C TYR A 598 9.22 7.35 1.43
N LYS A 599 8.08 6.71 1.21
CA LYS A 599 6.93 6.65 2.09
C LYS A 599 6.91 5.30 2.82
N PHE A 600 6.81 5.36 4.14
CA PHE A 600 6.74 4.20 5.02
C PHE A 600 5.63 4.39 6.06
N LYS A 601 5.33 3.36 6.84
CA LYS A 601 4.38 3.44 7.96
C LYS A 601 5.16 3.35 9.27
N SER A 602 4.81 4.20 10.23
CA SER A 602 5.45 4.21 11.55
C SER A 602 4.38 4.15 12.65
N PRO A 603 4.56 3.36 13.71
CA PRO A 603 3.62 3.36 14.83
C PRO A 603 3.59 4.69 15.59
N ASP A 604 4.67 5.49 15.54
CA ASP A 604 4.87 6.66 16.43
C ASP A 604 4.30 7.98 15.87
N TYR A 605 3.80 7.96 14.63
CA TYR A 605 3.36 9.16 13.93
C TYR A 605 1.96 8.98 13.34
N THR A 606 1.22 10.08 13.28
CA THR A 606 -0.12 10.13 12.69
C THR A 606 -0.21 11.30 11.71
N ASN A 607 -0.76 11.07 10.53
CA ASN A 607 -1.04 12.11 9.55
C ASN A 607 -2.37 12.80 9.82
N ILE A 608 -2.33 14.13 9.77
CA ILE A 608 -3.48 15.00 9.80
C ILE A 608 -3.72 15.57 8.41
N ASN A 609 -4.94 15.41 7.90
CA ASN A 609 -5.36 16.07 6.68
C ASN A 609 -5.44 17.59 6.89
N LEU A 610 -4.54 18.34 6.25
CA LEU A 610 -4.43 19.78 6.46
C LEU A 610 -5.68 20.53 6.00
N VAL A 611 -6.25 20.15 4.85
CA VAL A 611 -7.42 20.81 4.27
C VAL A 611 -8.63 20.59 5.16
N ALA A 612 -8.84 19.37 5.65
CA ALA A 612 -9.90 19.07 6.61
C ALA A 612 -9.70 19.82 7.93
N PHE A 613 -8.48 19.81 8.48
CA PHE A 613 -8.16 20.53 9.71
C PHE A 613 -8.44 22.03 9.59
N ILE A 614 -7.93 22.70 8.56
CA ILE A 614 -8.16 24.14 8.34
C ILE A 614 -9.64 24.40 8.06
N GLY A 615 -10.26 23.62 7.16
CA GLY A 615 -11.65 23.80 6.76
C GLY A 615 -12.63 23.70 7.91
N LEU A 616 -12.45 22.74 8.82
CA LEU A 616 -13.30 22.55 9.99
C LEU A 616 -13.17 23.70 11.00
N ASN A 617 -11.94 24.18 11.25
CA ASN A 617 -11.73 25.33 12.13
C ASN A 617 -12.30 26.61 11.53
N LEU A 618 -12.15 26.84 10.22
CA LEU A 618 -12.74 27.99 9.54
C LEU A 618 -14.27 27.94 9.52
N LEU A 619 -14.86 26.75 9.33
CA LEU A 619 -16.31 26.55 9.40
C LEU A 619 -16.84 26.88 10.80
N ALA A 620 -16.16 26.40 11.85
CA ALA A 620 -16.50 26.72 13.23
C ALA A 620 -16.49 28.24 13.47
N ILE A 621 -15.43 28.92 13.05
CA ILE A 621 -15.31 30.38 13.17
C ILE A 621 -16.43 31.10 12.41
N ALA A 622 -16.75 30.65 11.19
CA ALA A 622 -17.82 31.24 10.38
C ALA A 622 -19.20 31.11 11.06
N ILE A 623 -19.52 29.96 11.65
CA ILE A 623 -20.77 29.73 12.39
C ILE A 623 -20.89 30.70 13.57
N ILE A 624 -19.82 30.90 14.34
CA ILE A 624 -19.81 31.83 15.48
C ILE A 624 -20.10 33.25 14.99
N ILE A 625 -19.39 33.73 13.96
CA ILE A 625 -19.59 35.08 13.41
C ILE A 625 -21.03 35.27 12.92
N LEU A 626 -21.56 34.29 12.19
CA LEU A 626 -22.93 34.36 11.68
C LEU A 626 -23.94 34.39 12.82
N SER A 627 -23.72 33.62 13.89
CA SER A 627 -24.63 33.65 15.04
C SER A 627 -24.56 34.96 15.83
N LEU A 628 -23.40 35.62 15.91
CA LEU A 628 -23.27 36.92 16.57
C LEU A 628 -23.99 38.02 15.79
N ASN A 629 -23.92 37.95 14.46
CA ASN A 629 -24.59 38.91 13.58
C ASN A 629 -26.09 38.66 13.43
N ALA A 630 -26.54 37.41 13.57
CA ALA A 630 -27.97 37.08 13.59
C ALA A 630 -28.72 37.82 14.72
N SER A 631 -28.08 38.09 15.86
CA SER A 631 -28.65 38.94 16.92
C SER A 631 -28.74 40.42 16.52
N THR A 632 -27.88 40.91 15.64
CA THR A 632 -27.81 42.33 15.26
C THR A 632 -28.72 42.67 14.07
N ILE A 633 -29.04 41.70 13.22
CA ILE A 633 -29.86 41.91 12.01
C ILE A 633 -31.36 42.10 12.31
N GLY A 634 -31.81 41.97 13.56
CA GLY A 634 -33.17 42.39 13.94
C GLY A 634 -34.27 41.57 13.27
N LEU A 635 -34.19 40.23 13.37
CA LEU A 635 -35.32 39.33 13.10
C LEU A 635 -36.35 39.32 14.23
N LEU A 636 -36.13 40.09 15.31
CA LEU A 636 -37.19 40.41 16.25
C LEU A 636 -38.08 41.49 15.62
N PRO A 637 -39.42 41.34 15.65
CA PRO A 637 -40.32 42.34 15.12
C PRO A 637 -40.07 43.67 15.83
N LYS A 638 -39.55 44.65 15.09
CA LYS A 638 -39.57 46.05 15.47
C LYS A 638 -41.03 46.41 15.73
N SER A 639 -41.42 46.61 16.99
CA SER A 639 -42.45 47.60 17.25
C SER A 639 -41.84 48.96 16.91
N GLU A 640 -42.50 49.69 16.01
CA GLU A 640 -42.52 51.14 15.86
C GLU A 640 -41.66 51.93 16.88
N LYS A 641 -40.71 52.79 16.51
CA LYS A 641 -40.74 53.85 15.50
C LYS A 641 -39.36 54.27 14.99
N ASP A 642 -39.41 54.80 13.78
CA ASP A 642 -38.58 55.82 13.13
C ASP A 642 -37.12 55.55 12.70
N GLU A 643 -37.00 55.62 11.36
CA GLU A 643 -35.96 56.26 10.55
C GLU A 643 -34.50 55.90 10.82
N LYS A 644 -33.94 55.08 9.91
CA LYS A 644 -32.63 55.34 9.27
C LYS A 644 -32.35 54.33 8.15
N ALA A 645 -32.41 54.82 6.91
CA ALA A 645 -31.94 54.13 5.71
C ALA A 645 -30.40 54.13 5.58
N SER A 646 -29.66 54.74 6.51
CA SER A 646 -28.19 54.84 6.48
C SER A 646 -27.45 53.64 7.11
N THR A 647 -28.17 52.66 7.67
CA THR A 647 -27.55 51.61 8.49
C THR A 647 -27.16 50.36 7.67
N ARG A 648 -27.79 50.12 6.52
CA ARG A 648 -27.53 48.90 5.72
C ARG A 648 -26.14 48.91 5.05
N THR A 649 -25.66 50.06 4.57
CA THR A 649 -24.30 50.21 3.99
C THR A 649 -23.22 50.11 5.07
N LEU A 650 -23.54 50.55 6.28
CA LEU A 650 -22.63 50.53 7.44
C LEU A 650 -22.47 49.12 8.01
N VAL A 651 -23.53 48.30 7.98
CA VAL A 651 -23.48 46.89 8.42
C VAL A 651 -22.65 46.03 7.46
N VAL A 652 -22.76 46.24 6.14
CA VAL A 652 -21.91 45.51 5.17
C VAL A 652 -20.45 45.95 5.28
N GLY A 653 -20.18 47.25 5.42
CA GLY A 653 -18.83 47.76 5.66
C GLY A 653 -18.22 47.25 6.98
N PHE A 654 -19.02 47.18 8.05
CA PHE A 654 -18.60 46.65 9.34
C PHE A 654 -18.35 45.14 9.29
N LEU A 655 -19.19 44.38 8.59
CA LEU A 655 -19.00 42.95 8.35
C LEU A 655 -17.71 42.68 7.56
N VAL A 656 -17.48 43.39 6.45
CA VAL A 656 -16.25 43.24 5.67
C VAL A 656 -15.03 43.61 6.51
N ASN A 657 -15.07 44.72 7.25
CA ASN A 657 -13.96 45.16 8.07
C ASN A 657 -13.66 44.18 9.23
N LYS A 658 -14.68 43.65 9.91
CA LYS A 658 -14.49 42.66 10.97
C LYS A 658 -14.06 41.29 10.46
N THR A 659 -14.48 40.93 9.25
CA THR A 659 -14.00 39.71 8.61
C THR A 659 -12.52 39.85 8.22
N VAL A 660 -12.11 41.03 7.72
CA VAL A 660 -10.70 41.33 7.41
C VAL A 660 -9.84 41.37 8.68
N ASP A 661 -10.28 42.04 9.75
CA ASP A 661 -9.59 42.06 11.05
C ASP A 661 -9.39 40.64 11.60
N LEU A 662 -10.42 39.80 11.47
CA LEU A 662 -10.37 38.42 11.95
C LEU A 662 -9.44 37.55 11.09
N ILE A 663 -9.48 37.70 9.77
CA ILE A 663 -8.52 37.04 8.88
C ILE A 663 -7.09 37.48 9.26
N PHE A 664 -6.88 38.75 9.57
CA PHE A 664 -5.59 39.26 10.05
C PHE A 664 -5.17 38.64 11.39
N LEU A 665 -6.07 38.52 12.34
CA LEU A 665 -5.81 37.89 13.64
C LEU A 665 -5.53 36.39 13.52
N ILE A 666 -6.23 35.69 12.64
CA ILE A 666 -6.00 34.27 12.35
C ILE A 666 -4.64 34.10 11.66
N ILE A 667 -4.34 34.92 10.65
CA ILE A 667 -3.03 34.90 9.98
C ILE A 667 -1.92 35.21 10.98
N ALA A 668 -2.10 36.23 11.84
CA ALA A 668 -1.13 36.57 12.89
C ALA A 668 -0.96 35.45 13.92
N GLY A 669 -2.04 34.78 14.32
CA GLY A 669 -2.02 33.63 15.21
C GLY A 669 -1.31 32.43 14.59
N ILE A 670 -1.62 32.10 13.34
CA ILE A 670 -0.93 31.06 12.57
C ILE A 670 0.56 31.41 12.43
N TRP A 671 0.90 32.66 12.13
CA TRP A 671 2.29 33.10 11.98
C TRP A 671 3.05 33.06 13.30
N SER A 672 2.41 33.41 14.41
CA SER A 672 2.95 33.30 15.76
C SER A 672 3.17 31.84 16.16
N SER A 673 2.21 30.96 15.88
CA SER A 673 2.32 29.51 16.08
C SER A 673 3.43 28.90 15.23
N ILE A 674 3.56 29.29 13.95
CA ILE A 674 4.67 28.87 13.08
C ILE A 674 6.01 29.36 13.63
N LYS A 675 6.09 30.61 14.12
CA LYS A 675 7.29 31.13 14.79
C LYS A 675 7.64 30.35 16.06
N PHE A 676 6.64 30.00 16.86
CA PHE A 676 6.80 29.21 18.08
C PHE A 676 7.29 27.79 17.76
N ILE A 677 6.65 27.12 16.80
CA ILE A 677 7.06 25.80 16.31
C ILE A 677 8.48 25.85 15.75
N ARG A 678 8.83 26.87 14.96
CA ARG A 678 10.21 27.07 14.47
C ARG A 678 11.22 27.30 15.60
N ARG A 679 10.86 28.04 16.65
CA ARG A 679 11.72 28.24 17.83
C ARG A 679 11.90 26.93 18.62
N LYS A 680 10.82 26.21 18.91
CA LYS A 680 10.88 24.95 19.65
C LYS A 680 11.57 23.83 18.86
N SER A 681 11.34 23.76 17.55
CA SER A 681 12.08 22.89 16.64
C SER A 681 13.58 23.18 16.68
N LYS A 682 13.99 24.46 16.65
CA LYS A 682 15.41 24.84 16.80
C LYS A 682 15.98 24.47 18.17
N GLU A 683 15.24 24.65 19.27
CA GLU A 683 15.67 24.24 20.62
C GLU A 683 15.83 22.73 20.73
N CYS A 684 14.88 21.93 20.23
CA CYS A 684 14.97 20.48 20.19
C CYS A 684 16.17 20.01 19.35
N TYR A 685 16.40 20.63 18.18
CA TYR A 685 17.55 20.32 17.34
C TYR A 685 18.88 20.66 18.04
N ARG A 686 18.97 21.79 18.74
CA ARG A 686 20.15 22.18 19.53
C ARG A 686 20.42 21.19 20.67
N ASN A 687 19.38 20.76 21.39
CA ASN A 687 19.53 19.82 22.50
C ASN A 687 19.90 18.40 22.02
N ARG A 688 19.45 17.97 20.84
CA ARG A 688 19.86 16.69 20.24
C ARG A 688 21.35 16.71 19.85
N ASN A 689 21.82 17.80 19.24
CA ASN A 689 23.24 17.96 18.89
C ASN A 689 24.15 18.11 20.14
N ALA A 690 23.67 18.78 21.19
CA ALA A 690 24.39 18.88 22.45
C ALA A 690 24.58 17.52 23.14
N ARG A 691 23.63 16.59 23.01
CA ARG A 691 23.79 15.22 23.54
C ARG A 691 24.73 14.34 22.73
N HIS A 692 24.89 14.60 21.43
CA HIS A 692 25.86 13.87 20.59
C HIS A 692 27.28 14.44 20.65
N GLY A 693 27.47 15.69 21.08
CA GLY A 693 28.79 16.31 21.22
C GLY A 693 29.54 15.98 22.52
N VAL A 694 28.93 15.28 23.48
CA VAL A 694 29.54 15.04 24.81
C VAL A 694 30.30 13.69 24.90
N ASN A 695 30.28 12.84 23.87
CA ASN A 695 30.98 11.55 23.87
C ASN A 695 32.28 11.48 23.03
N SER A 696 32.83 12.62 22.60
CA SER A 696 34.13 12.68 21.93
C SER A 696 35.15 13.42 22.80
N GLY A 697 35.64 12.76 23.86
CA GLY A 697 36.62 13.39 24.74
C GLY A 697 37.12 12.55 25.91
N SER A 698 37.72 11.38 25.65
CA SER A 698 38.80 10.82 26.50
C SER A 698 39.43 9.59 25.85
N ALA A 699 40.34 9.78 24.90
CA ALA A 699 41.41 8.81 24.64
C ALA A 699 42.69 9.44 25.20
N GLY A 700 43.06 9.01 26.41
CA GLY A 700 44.36 9.32 26.99
C GLY A 700 45.46 8.50 26.31
N PRO A 701 46.71 8.99 26.31
CA PRO A 701 47.84 8.21 25.81
C PRO A 701 48.33 7.26 26.92
N GLY A 702 48.50 5.98 26.60
CA GLY A 702 49.06 5.01 27.52
C GLY A 702 49.54 3.74 26.81
N ASN A 703 50.88 3.65 26.71
CA ASN A 703 51.78 2.49 26.58
C ASN A 703 51.42 1.31 25.68
#